data_AF-A0A1S8ZZ90-F1
#
_entry.id   AF-A0A1S8ZZ90-F1
#
_cell.length_a   1.000
_cell.length_b   1.000
_cell.length_c   1.000
_cell.angle_alpha   90.00
_cell.angle_beta   90.00
_cell.angle_gamma   90.00
#
_symmetry.space_group_name_H-M   'P 1'
#
loop_
_entity.id
_entity.type
_entity.pdbx_description
1 polymer ?
#
loop_
_entity_poly.entity_id
_entity_poly.type
_entity_poly.pdbx_seq_one_letter_code
_entity_poly.pdbx_strand_id
1 'polypeptide(L)'
;MKTTSAIYQKLEAFIKKYYTNELIKGALLFIGFGLLYFLFTLFIEYFLWLKPLGRTLLFWVFIGVEVFLLFRFILFPIFKLFKLQKGIDYNQASTIIGNHFTEVSDKLTNFLQLSASENSAESSELMLASIEQKANSLQPIPFGNAINFKTNKKYLPLAIIPILLFAVFFISGNSNVISQSLNRVVHFNATFLPPAPFKFVVLNKNLQTEQNKDFLIKMESVGNVVPENVMIHIGNESYFMESSQPGKFEFKIEKPVENVAFSFEGNSVSSEEYELKVITVPSIANFEMVLNFPSYLKKKSETIQGTGNAIVPEGTLVTWKMNTQSTQEIVWKDDNATFKFNKAENEFKLAKNISQNTEYQILTSNNKVKNYEKLDYQLSVIKDQHPTITVSPAPDSLKLDKNYVLGRLGDDYGLSKLQVVYYERNKPNTAKRGTIPVKSGVFDQFVFNFPSNLAVQEGVSYEYYFEVFDNDAPHGFKSTKSSVFSDRVSTTDEVHDMELQQQNENINSLEKSLKNQTKQFSEMDKIQKAGKEKDNLEFKDQQKVNDFIKRQKQQDELMKQFAEKMNKNLDKFQSEKKDKTADDLQKRLDNAEKDLERNQKLMDELKNLNNKLNSEDLFDKMEKFKQISKNQSRNLEQLVELTKRFYVSKKAEQVADKLKKLADQQEQLSNKEKENTQEKQDDINKAFDKIQEDLKDLKEENKTLKVPLDIPADASKEKDVKDDLKKASEELSKKNSSSAKPKQKSAAKKMKSMAEQMDSSMEGGEQEQLEEDVAMLRQVLDNLLAYSLSQEDVMKQFKSMKLGSSAFTKNIKVQQNLKQQFKHVDDSLFALSLRNPKVAEDVTKEIGNVQYNIDKAIENLSDVQVPKGVSHQQYAVSSANKLADFLSDLLNNMQMSMSKPGAGKPKPGDGQGMQLPDIIQKQKGLADKMKAGMKPGDKPGDKPGEGQQGKSGEGKQGEGKDGQGKNGEGKDGQGNKNGGKGNEGKDGNDGEGDAEAIMEIYKEQVKLREALQKELAKQGLDSQGKSVIDQMKASEKQLLNKGFKNENLQRILNIQQELLKLNNAVQQQGQDTKRQSETNKAEFSNRTNALPSSLLDYLNSVEILNRQSLPLRSNFNQKVQEYFNTK
;
A
#
# COMPACT_ATOMS: atom_id res chain seq x y z
N MET A 1 147.55 11.11 -69.11
CA MET A 1 146.36 11.50 -68.29
C MET A 1 145.26 10.44 -68.18
N LYS A 2 144.94 9.62 -69.21
CA LYS A 2 143.87 8.58 -69.13
C LYS A 2 144.14 7.48 -68.08
N THR A 3 145.40 7.21 -67.79
CA THR A 3 145.87 6.17 -66.84
C THR A 3 145.63 6.58 -65.39
N THR A 4 145.85 7.85 -65.04
CA THR A 4 145.59 8.41 -63.70
C THR A 4 144.11 8.32 -63.30
N SER A 5 143.19 8.67 -64.20
CA SER A 5 141.74 8.59 -63.93
C SER A 5 141.26 7.15 -63.72
N ALA A 6 141.89 6.16 -64.37
CA ALA A 6 141.55 4.75 -64.19
C ALA A 6 141.89 4.25 -62.78
N ILE A 7 142.94 4.79 -62.14
CA ILE A 7 143.33 4.42 -60.77
C ILE A 7 142.34 4.99 -59.75
N TYR A 8 141.93 6.25 -59.90
CA TYR A 8 140.87 6.83 -59.06
C TYR A 8 139.53 6.08 -59.21
N GLN A 9 139.16 5.66 -60.42
CA GLN A 9 137.98 4.80 -60.62
C GLN A 9 138.12 3.44 -59.93
N LYS A 10 139.31 2.84 -59.93
CA LYS A 10 139.57 1.60 -59.20
C LYS A 10 139.53 1.79 -57.68
N LEU A 11 140.00 2.93 -57.16
CA LEU A 11 139.88 3.29 -55.74
C LEU A 11 138.42 3.48 -55.35
N GLU A 12 137.64 4.18 -56.16
CA GLU A 12 136.21 4.36 -55.96
C GLU A 12 135.45 3.01 -55.99
N ALA A 13 135.82 2.12 -56.92
CA ALA A 13 135.27 0.76 -56.98
C ALA A 13 135.61 -0.07 -55.73
N PHE A 14 136.81 0.10 -55.16
CA PHE A 14 137.19 -0.50 -53.89
C PHE A 14 136.35 0.04 -52.73
N ILE A 15 136.16 1.37 -52.62
CA ILE A 15 135.34 2.00 -51.57
C ILE A 15 133.90 1.50 -51.64
N LYS A 16 133.31 1.41 -52.84
CA LYS A 16 131.97 0.80 -53.02
C LYS A 16 131.94 -0.65 -52.56
N LYS A 17 132.94 -1.46 -52.92
CA LYS A 17 133.03 -2.86 -52.50
C LYS A 17 133.22 -3.01 -50.98
N TYR A 18 133.90 -2.05 -50.34
CA TYR A 18 134.10 -2.01 -48.89
C TYR A 18 132.80 -1.84 -48.13
N TYR A 19 132.02 -0.80 -48.48
CA TYR A 19 130.73 -0.58 -47.83
C TYR A 19 129.69 -1.62 -48.21
N THR A 20 129.79 -2.23 -49.40
CA THR A 20 128.97 -3.41 -49.75
C THR A 20 129.28 -4.59 -48.82
N ASN A 21 130.56 -4.82 -48.49
CA ASN A 21 130.95 -5.87 -47.55
C ASN A 21 130.50 -5.58 -46.11
N GLU A 22 130.61 -4.33 -45.68
CA GLU A 22 130.11 -3.86 -44.38
C GLU A 22 128.58 -4.00 -44.27
N LEU A 23 127.85 -3.74 -45.35
CA LEU A 23 126.41 -3.93 -45.45
C LEU A 23 126.00 -5.40 -45.40
N ILE A 24 126.70 -6.29 -46.10
CA ILE A 24 126.43 -7.75 -46.02
C ILE A 24 126.64 -8.25 -44.58
N LYS A 25 127.72 -7.80 -43.93
CA LYS A 25 127.96 -8.09 -42.51
C LYS A 25 126.84 -7.52 -41.63
N GLY A 26 126.44 -6.27 -41.85
CA GLY A 26 125.37 -5.61 -41.12
C GLY A 26 124.02 -6.31 -41.26
N ALA A 27 123.66 -6.73 -42.48
CA ALA A 27 122.43 -7.46 -42.75
C ALA A 27 122.39 -8.83 -42.04
N LEU A 28 123.50 -9.57 -42.03
CA LEU A 28 123.60 -10.84 -41.30
C LEU A 28 123.46 -10.64 -39.78
N LEU A 29 124.08 -9.59 -39.23
CA LEU A 29 123.96 -9.26 -37.81
C LEU A 29 122.56 -8.77 -37.44
N PHE A 30 121.90 -8.00 -38.31
CA PHE A 30 120.52 -7.54 -38.11
C PHE A 30 119.55 -8.72 -38.05
N ILE A 31 119.63 -9.66 -39.02
CA ILE A 31 118.78 -10.86 -39.02
C ILE A 31 119.06 -11.73 -37.80
N GLY A 32 120.33 -11.94 -37.45
CA GLY A 32 120.71 -12.77 -36.30
C GLY A 32 120.24 -12.19 -34.97
N PHE A 33 120.62 -10.95 -34.65
CA PHE A 33 120.25 -10.34 -33.38
C PHE A 33 118.76 -9.99 -33.30
N GLY A 34 118.15 -9.54 -34.40
CA GLY A 34 116.72 -9.22 -34.44
C GLY A 34 115.85 -10.45 -34.19
N LEU A 35 116.06 -11.54 -34.94
CA LEU A 35 115.27 -12.76 -34.75
C LEU A 35 115.49 -13.43 -33.38
N LEU A 36 116.70 -13.35 -32.84
CA LEU A 36 117.00 -13.92 -31.52
C LEU A 36 116.34 -13.10 -30.40
N TYR A 37 116.34 -11.76 -30.53
CA TYR A 37 115.63 -10.89 -29.60
C TYR A 37 114.10 -11.03 -29.71
N PHE A 38 113.58 -11.24 -30.93
CA PHE A 38 112.19 -11.57 -31.17
C PHE A 38 111.77 -12.89 -30.48
N LEU A 39 112.58 -13.95 -30.58
CA LEU A 39 112.31 -15.19 -29.83
C LEU A 39 112.33 -14.97 -28.31
N PHE A 40 113.26 -14.15 -27.81
CA PHE A 40 113.35 -13.84 -26.38
C PHE A 40 112.11 -13.10 -25.86
N THR A 41 111.60 -12.12 -26.61
CA THR A 41 110.38 -11.37 -26.24
C THR A 41 109.14 -12.26 -26.19
N LEU A 42 108.99 -13.18 -27.15
CA LEU A 42 107.89 -14.16 -27.14
C LEU A 42 107.99 -15.15 -25.97
N PHE A 43 109.21 -15.53 -25.58
CA PHE A 43 109.44 -16.44 -24.46
C PHE A 43 109.08 -15.81 -23.11
N ILE A 44 109.40 -14.52 -22.91
CA ILE A 44 109.01 -13.76 -21.73
C ILE A 44 107.48 -13.74 -21.58
N GLU A 45 106.75 -13.42 -22.65
CA GLU A 45 105.28 -13.37 -22.58
C GLU A 45 104.67 -14.74 -22.30
N TYR A 46 105.24 -15.82 -22.85
CA TYR A 46 104.74 -17.17 -22.64
C TYR A 46 104.76 -17.59 -21.16
N PHE A 47 105.85 -17.29 -20.44
CA PHE A 47 106.00 -17.71 -19.04
C PHE A 47 105.35 -16.76 -18.03
N LEU A 48 105.36 -15.44 -18.29
CA LEU A 48 105.00 -14.45 -17.27
C LEU A 48 103.55 -13.95 -17.35
N TRP A 49 102.78 -14.34 -18.38
CA TRP A 49 101.35 -13.98 -18.54
C TRP A 49 101.09 -12.50 -18.17
N LEU A 50 101.84 -11.60 -18.82
CA LEU A 50 101.92 -10.22 -18.38
C LEU A 50 100.57 -9.50 -18.50
N LYS A 51 100.27 -8.63 -17.52
CA LYS A 51 99.11 -7.72 -17.59
C LYS A 51 99.23 -6.79 -18.81
N PRO A 52 98.12 -6.18 -19.29
CA PRO A 52 98.12 -5.30 -20.47
C PRO A 52 99.21 -4.20 -20.45
N LEU A 53 99.50 -3.63 -19.28
CA LEU A 53 100.59 -2.66 -19.09
C LEU A 53 101.98 -3.24 -19.38
N GLY A 54 102.27 -4.45 -18.90
CA GLY A 54 103.54 -5.12 -19.15
C GLY A 54 103.76 -5.46 -20.62
N ARG A 55 102.69 -5.91 -21.31
CA ARG A 55 102.72 -6.19 -22.75
C ARG A 55 102.97 -4.93 -23.58
N THR A 56 102.32 -3.83 -23.21
CA THR A 56 102.47 -2.54 -23.90
C THR A 56 103.93 -2.07 -23.83
N LEU A 57 104.55 -2.15 -22.64
CA LEU A 57 105.96 -1.80 -22.46
C LEU A 57 106.88 -2.71 -23.28
N LEU A 58 106.65 -4.03 -23.22
CA LEU A 58 107.46 -5.02 -23.93
C LEU A 58 107.41 -4.81 -25.46
N PHE A 59 106.22 -4.51 -26.01
CA PHE A 59 106.02 -4.22 -27.44
C PHE A 59 106.77 -2.96 -27.91
N TRP A 60 106.65 -1.84 -27.17
CA TRP A 60 107.33 -0.60 -27.55
C TRP A 60 108.85 -0.68 -27.40
N VAL A 61 109.34 -1.38 -26.37
CA VAL A 61 110.77 -1.67 -26.23
C VAL A 61 111.27 -2.54 -27.38
N PHE A 62 110.49 -3.55 -27.80
CA PHE A 62 110.82 -4.38 -28.96
C PHE A 62 110.98 -3.55 -30.23
N ILE A 63 110.00 -2.69 -30.55
CA ILE A 63 110.07 -1.78 -31.69
C ILE A 63 111.30 -0.86 -31.60
N GLY A 64 111.56 -0.28 -30.42
CA GLY A 64 112.70 0.62 -30.22
C GLY A 64 114.05 -0.05 -30.51
N VAL A 65 114.24 -1.28 -30.03
CA VAL A 65 115.48 -2.06 -30.26
C VAL A 65 115.63 -2.44 -31.74
N GLU A 66 114.57 -2.90 -32.40
CA GLU A 66 114.61 -3.26 -33.82
C GLU A 66 114.93 -2.05 -34.71
N VAL A 67 114.30 -0.90 -34.44
CA VAL A 67 114.62 0.35 -35.15
C VAL A 67 116.08 0.73 -34.94
N PHE A 68 116.60 0.63 -33.71
CA PHE A 68 118.01 0.91 -33.42
C PHE A 68 118.97 -0.03 -34.19
N LEU A 69 118.68 -1.33 -34.23
CA LEU A 69 119.48 -2.31 -34.98
C LEU A 69 119.45 -2.03 -36.49
N LEU A 70 118.28 -1.68 -37.04
CA LEU A 70 118.11 -1.33 -38.44
C LEU A 70 118.93 -0.07 -38.81
N PHE A 71 118.86 0.98 -38.00
CA PHE A 71 119.66 2.19 -38.21
C PHE A 71 121.16 1.91 -38.14
N ARG A 72 121.59 1.15 -37.12
CA ARG A 72 123.02 0.89 -36.87
C ARG A 72 123.66 -0.03 -37.90
N PHE A 73 122.98 -1.09 -38.31
CA PHE A 73 123.57 -2.16 -39.13
C PHE A 73 123.21 -2.09 -40.61
N ILE A 74 122.08 -1.48 -40.99
CA ILE A 74 121.66 -1.38 -42.40
C ILE A 74 121.80 0.05 -42.91
N LEU A 75 121.18 1.03 -42.25
CA LEU A 75 121.14 2.40 -42.78
C LEU A 75 122.52 3.10 -42.78
N PHE A 76 123.35 2.95 -41.74
CA PHE A 76 124.68 3.58 -41.75
C PHE A 76 125.60 3.10 -42.90
N PRO A 77 125.76 1.78 -43.18
CA PRO A 77 126.49 1.33 -44.36
C PRO A 77 125.89 1.84 -45.69
N ILE A 78 124.56 1.88 -45.79
CA ILE A 78 123.86 2.42 -46.98
C ILE A 78 124.19 3.91 -47.18
N PHE A 79 124.12 4.73 -46.12
CA PHE A 79 124.42 6.15 -46.21
C PHE A 79 125.87 6.41 -46.63
N LYS A 80 126.82 5.57 -46.20
CA LYS A 80 128.21 5.64 -46.65
C LYS A 80 128.41 5.17 -48.09
N LEU A 81 127.66 4.15 -48.54
CA LEU A 81 127.71 3.64 -49.92
C LEU A 81 127.20 4.67 -50.94
N PHE A 82 126.14 5.41 -50.60
CA PHE A 82 125.54 6.44 -51.46
C PHE A 82 126.14 7.86 -51.24
N LYS A 83 127.23 7.98 -50.47
CA LYS A 83 127.90 9.26 -50.14
C LYS A 83 127.02 10.31 -49.47
N LEU A 84 125.95 9.90 -48.78
CA LEU A 84 125.11 10.78 -47.94
C LEU A 84 125.83 11.15 -46.62
N GLN A 85 126.88 10.42 -46.26
CA GLN A 85 127.78 10.68 -45.13
C GLN A 85 129.24 10.47 -45.58
N LYS A 86 130.21 11.24 -45.02
CA LYS A 86 131.64 11.10 -45.36
C LYS A 86 132.13 9.66 -45.08
N GLY A 87 132.57 8.97 -46.14
CA GLY A 87 133.20 7.64 -46.09
C GLY A 87 134.72 7.71 -45.96
N ILE A 88 135.40 6.58 -46.15
CA ILE A 88 136.87 6.51 -46.19
C ILE A 88 137.41 7.30 -47.38
N ASP A 89 138.46 8.09 -47.14
CA ASP A 89 139.12 8.89 -48.18
C ASP A 89 140.11 8.05 -49.00
N TYR A 90 140.56 8.53 -50.16
CA TYR A 90 141.46 7.78 -51.05
C TYR A 90 142.78 7.37 -50.40
N ASN A 91 143.32 8.20 -49.50
CA ASN A 91 144.51 7.88 -48.70
C ASN A 91 144.22 6.76 -47.68
N GLN A 92 143.01 6.70 -47.12
CA GLN A 92 142.64 5.60 -46.23
C GLN A 92 142.40 4.31 -47.02
N ALA A 93 141.79 4.42 -48.20
CA ALA A 93 141.63 3.31 -49.11
C ALA A 93 143.00 2.75 -49.56
N SER A 94 143.99 3.60 -49.84
CA SER A 94 145.33 3.12 -50.23
C SER A 94 146.04 2.38 -49.10
N THR A 95 145.91 2.81 -47.84
CA THR A 95 146.46 2.07 -46.70
C THR A 95 145.81 0.69 -46.55
N ILE A 96 144.49 0.59 -46.73
CA ILE A 96 143.78 -0.69 -46.62
C ILE A 96 144.15 -1.62 -47.80
N ILE A 97 144.27 -1.08 -49.02
CA ILE A 97 144.71 -1.84 -50.19
C ILE A 97 146.17 -2.28 -50.05
N GLY A 98 147.05 -1.41 -49.53
CA GLY A 98 148.47 -1.65 -49.32
C GLY A 98 148.76 -2.75 -48.29
N ASN A 99 147.96 -2.83 -47.22
CA ASN A 99 148.05 -3.93 -46.25
C ASN A 99 147.74 -5.30 -46.87
N HIS A 100 146.93 -5.36 -47.93
CA HIS A 100 146.59 -6.60 -48.62
C HIS A 100 147.57 -6.93 -49.76
N PHE A 101 148.02 -5.92 -50.48
CA PHE A 101 148.99 -6.06 -51.56
C PHE A 101 150.29 -5.35 -51.17
N THR A 102 151.21 -6.08 -50.52
CA THR A 102 152.50 -5.54 -50.06
C THR A 102 153.32 -4.92 -51.18
N GLU A 103 153.24 -5.46 -52.40
CA GLU A 103 153.89 -4.88 -53.60
C GLU A 103 153.34 -3.50 -54.03
N VAL A 104 152.16 -3.12 -53.54
CA VAL A 104 151.39 -1.94 -53.97
C VAL A 104 151.40 -0.82 -52.94
N SER A 105 151.61 -1.14 -51.65
CA SER A 105 151.50 -0.17 -50.54
C SER A 105 152.26 1.13 -50.77
N ASP A 106 153.58 1.05 -50.93
CA ASP A 106 154.42 2.23 -51.15
C ASP A 106 154.15 2.87 -52.51
N LYS A 107 153.86 2.08 -53.54
CA LYS A 107 153.64 2.59 -54.91
C LYS A 107 152.35 3.39 -55.01
N LEU A 108 151.26 2.93 -54.39
CA LEU A 108 149.95 3.57 -54.40
C LEU A 108 149.92 4.80 -53.50
N THR A 109 150.57 4.73 -52.34
CA THR A 109 150.72 5.88 -51.42
C THR A 109 151.58 6.97 -52.06
N ASN A 110 152.72 6.61 -52.65
CA ASN A 110 153.55 7.55 -53.40
C ASN A 110 152.81 8.12 -54.62
N PHE A 111 152.01 7.31 -55.32
CA PHE A 111 151.18 7.78 -56.44
C PHE A 111 150.19 8.85 -55.97
N LEU A 112 149.45 8.61 -54.88
CA LEU A 112 148.49 9.57 -54.34
C LEU A 112 149.15 10.84 -53.78
N GLN A 113 150.32 10.73 -53.15
CA GLN A 113 151.09 11.89 -52.69
C GLN A 113 151.65 12.73 -53.85
N LEU A 114 152.14 12.08 -54.90
CA LEU A 114 152.65 12.75 -56.10
C LEU A 114 151.52 13.33 -56.98
N SER A 115 150.34 12.69 -57.00
CA SER A 115 149.18 13.15 -57.76
C SER A 115 148.28 14.12 -56.99
N ALA A 116 148.58 14.42 -55.72
CA ALA A 116 147.84 15.39 -54.93
C ALA A 116 148.06 16.80 -55.49
N SER A 117 146.96 17.47 -55.80
CA SER A 117 146.87 18.73 -56.55
C SER A 117 147.61 19.93 -55.96
N GLU A 118 148.22 19.80 -54.78
CA GLU A 118 149.02 20.84 -54.11
C GLU A 118 150.46 20.94 -54.64
N ASN A 119 150.95 19.96 -55.40
CA ASN A 119 152.32 19.96 -55.95
C ASN A 119 152.40 20.37 -57.44
N SER A 120 151.38 21.08 -57.94
CA SER A 120 151.13 21.25 -59.39
C SER A 120 151.74 22.50 -60.05
N ALA A 121 152.38 23.41 -59.29
CA ALA A 121 152.79 24.73 -59.83
C ALA A 121 154.19 24.77 -60.50
N GLU A 122 155.04 23.75 -60.32
CA GLU A 122 156.21 23.49 -61.18
C GLU A 122 156.44 21.98 -61.26
N SER A 123 155.96 21.33 -62.32
CA SER A 123 156.14 19.88 -62.49
C SER A 123 157.00 19.58 -63.72
N SER A 124 158.24 19.19 -63.46
CA SER A 124 159.18 18.66 -64.45
C SER A 124 158.56 17.50 -65.24
N GLU A 125 158.83 17.39 -66.54
CA GLU A 125 158.40 16.25 -67.38
C GLU A 125 158.75 14.89 -66.74
N LEU A 126 159.85 14.83 -65.98
CA LEU A 126 160.26 13.64 -65.21
C LEU A 126 159.22 13.25 -64.15
N MET A 127 158.56 14.21 -63.50
CA MET A 127 157.52 13.94 -62.50
C MET A 127 156.26 13.36 -63.15
N LEU A 128 155.78 13.95 -64.24
CA LEU A 128 154.63 13.44 -65.01
C LEU A 128 154.92 12.04 -65.57
N ALA A 129 156.13 11.83 -66.12
CA ALA A 129 156.58 10.52 -66.57
C ALA A 129 156.67 9.52 -65.41
N SER A 130 157.13 9.94 -64.22
CA SER A 130 157.18 9.08 -63.03
C SER A 130 155.79 8.70 -62.50
N ILE A 131 154.82 9.63 -62.55
CA ILE A 131 153.43 9.37 -62.19
C ILE A 131 152.80 8.40 -63.19
N GLU A 132 153.06 8.56 -64.49
CA GLU A 132 152.54 7.66 -65.53
C GLU A 132 153.20 6.28 -65.49
N GLN A 133 154.51 6.20 -65.23
CA GLN A 133 155.22 4.94 -65.01
C GLN A 133 154.67 4.20 -63.77
N LYS A 134 154.49 4.92 -62.65
CA LYS A 134 153.89 4.34 -61.43
C LYS A 134 152.43 3.95 -61.69
N ALA A 135 151.65 4.76 -62.39
CA ALA A 135 150.27 4.46 -62.74
C ALA A 135 150.15 3.20 -63.61
N ASN A 136 151.01 3.06 -64.62
CA ASN A 136 151.06 1.88 -65.49
C ASN A 136 151.45 0.61 -64.71
N SER A 137 152.33 0.71 -63.71
CA SER A 137 152.65 -0.43 -62.84
C SER A 137 151.49 -0.86 -61.92
N LEU A 138 150.58 0.06 -61.60
CA LEU A 138 149.41 -0.18 -60.75
C LEU A 138 148.17 -0.61 -61.56
N GLN A 139 148.15 -0.35 -62.87
CA GLN A 139 147.02 -0.61 -63.75
C GLN A 139 146.60 -2.10 -63.83
N PRO A 140 147.49 -3.11 -63.82
CA PRO A 140 147.07 -4.52 -63.87
C PRO A 140 146.40 -5.01 -62.59
N ILE A 141 146.60 -4.32 -61.46
CA ILE A 141 146.22 -4.86 -60.15
C ILE A 141 144.75 -4.52 -59.84
N PRO A 142 143.91 -5.51 -59.49
CA PRO A 142 142.51 -5.29 -59.15
C PRO A 142 142.35 -4.92 -57.67
N PHE A 143 142.29 -3.61 -57.33
CA PHE A 143 142.12 -3.13 -55.95
C PHE A 143 140.92 -3.75 -55.22
N GLY A 144 139.83 -4.05 -55.93
CA GLY A 144 138.66 -4.69 -55.35
C GLY A 144 138.91 -6.07 -54.74
N ASN A 145 140.00 -6.78 -55.07
CA ASN A 145 140.29 -8.08 -54.47
C ASN A 145 140.81 -8.00 -53.03
N ALA A 146 141.20 -6.81 -52.55
CA ALA A 146 141.54 -6.61 -51.13
C ALA A 146 140.34 -6.81 -50.19
N ILE A 147 139.11 -6.94 -50.73
CA ILE A 147 137.89 -7.16 -49.95
C ILE A 147 137.26 -8.47 -50.38
N ASN A 148 137.27 -9.44 -49.46
CA ASN A 148 136.70 -10.76 -49.67
C ASN A 148 135.36 -10.90 -48.94
N PHE A 149 134.27 -11.04 -49.67
CA PHE A 149 132.94 -11.27 -49.10
C PHE A 149 132.84 -12.60 -48.34
N LYS A 150 133.74 -13.57 -48.59
CA LYS A 150 133.75 -14.87 -47.89
C LYS A 150 134.04 -14.72 -46.39
N THR A 151 134.69 -13.64 -45.95
CA THR A 151 134.96 -13.39 -44.52
C THR A 151 133.66 -13.23 -43.72
N ASN A 152 132.57 -12.80 -44.36
CA ASN A 152 131.26 -12.65 -43.71
C ASN A 152 130.60 -13.99 -43.37
N LYS A 153 131.10 -15.13 -43.90
CA LYS A 153 130.61 -16.47 -43.52
C LYS A 153 130.74 -16.74 -42.02
N LYS A 154 131.68 -16.10 -41.31
CA LYS A 154 131.81 -16.22 -39.85
C LYS A 154 130.56 -15.73 -39.10
N TYR A 155 129.80 -14.81 -39.67
CA TYR A 155 128.57 -14.27 -39.08
C TYR A 155 127.31 -15.03 -39.51
N LEU A 156 127.42 -15.93 -40.49
CA LEU A 156 126.30 -16.74 -40.99
C LEU A 156 125.68 -17.66 -39.91
N PRO A 157 126.46 -18.33 -39.03
CA PRO A 157 125.87 -19.12 -37.94
C PRO A 157 124.96 -18.28 -37.02
N LEU A 158 125.32 -17.03 -36.75
CA LEU A 158 124.53 -16.15 -35.88
C LEU A 158 123.15 -15.83 -36.48
N ALA A 159 123.05 -15.74 -37.81
CA ALA A 159 121.78 -15.57 -38.51
C ALA A 159 120.97 -16.88 -38.62
N ILE A 160 121.65 -18.02 -38.73
CA ILE A 160 121.02 -19.33 -38.89
C ILE A 160 120.46 -19.90 -37.58
N ILE A 161 121.12 -19.69 -36.44
CA ILE A 161 120.66 -20.19 -35.12
C ILE A 161 119.19 -19.85 -34.82
N PRO A 162 118.75 -18.58 -34.90
CA PRO A 162 117.35 -18.25 -34.64
C PRO A 162 116.40 -18.84 -35.69
N ILE A 163 116.82 -18.95 -36.95
CA ILE A 163 116.03 -19.60 -38.01
C ILE A 163 115.84 -21.10 -37.74
N LEU A 164 116.89 -21.78 -37.26
CA LEU A 164 116.80 -23.18 -36.83
C LEU A 164 115.90 -23.34 -35.61
N LEU A 165 115.94 -22.42 -34.64
CA LEU A 165 115.01 -22.44 -33.50
C LEU A 165 113.56 -22.33 -33.98
N PHE A 166 113.25 -21.41 -34.89
CA PHE A 166 111.93 -21.33 -35.53
C PHE A 166 111.53 -22.64 -36.21
N ALA A 167 112.45 -23.26 -36.96
CA ALA A 167 112.18 -24.55 -37.62
C ALA A 167 111.91 -25.68 -36.61
N VAL A 168 112.66 -25.75 -35.50
CA VAL A 168 112.44 -26.74 -34.44
C VAL A 168 111.07 -26.55 -33.78
N PHE A 169 110.68 -25.31 -33.48
CA PHE A 169 109.35 -25.03 -32.90
C PHE A 169 108.22 -25.39 -33.88
N PHE A 170 108.42 -25.17 -35.18
CA PHE A 170 107.43 -25.50 -36.20
C PHE A 170 107.29 -27.02 -36.41
N ILE A 171 108.41 -27.75 -36.44
CA ILE A 171 108.44 -29.22 -36.62
C ILE A 171 107.97 -29.96 -35.35
N SER A 172 108.26 -29.43 -34.15
CA SER A 172 107.86 -30.03 -32.86
C SER A 172 106.35 -29.98 -32.58
N GLY A 173 105.54 -29.39 -33.46
CA GLY A 173 104.11 -29.17 -33.22
C GLY A 173 103.80 -28.11 -32.16
N ASN A 174 104.82 -27.45 -31.60
CA ASN A 174 104.69 -26.35 -30.64
C ASN A 174 104.55 -24.98 -31.32
N SER A 175 104.03 -24.94 -32.55
CA SER A 175 103.74 -23.71 -33.27
C SER A 175 102.76 -22.81 -32.51
N ASN A 176 101.91 -23.40 -31.65
CA ASN A 176 101.01 -22.69 -30.74
C ASN A 176 101.73 -21.81 -29.71
N VAL A 177 102.93 -22.18 -29.24
CA VAL A 177 103.68 -21.38 -28.26
C VAL A 177 104.11 -20.05 -28.89
N ILE A 178 104.59 -20.09 -30.13
CA ILE A 178 105.00 -18.89 -30.87
C ILE A 178 103.77 -18.10 -31.33
N SER A 179 102.74 -18.77 -31.87
CA SER A 179 101.56 -18.11 -32.43
C SER A 179 100.67 -17.49 -31.35
N GLN A 180 100.48 -18.13 -30.20
CA GLN A 180 99.71 -17.56 -29.09
C GLN A 180 100.47 -16.44 -28.39
N SER A 181 101.78 -16.59 -28.15
CA SER A 181 102.59 -15.51 -27.59
C SER A 181 102.64 -14.30 -28.54
N LEU A 182 102.78 -14.53 -29.84
CA LEU A 182 102.75 -13.45 -30.84
C LEU A 182 101.38 -12.77 -30.87
N ASN A 183 100.29 -13.54 -30.87
CA ASN A 183 98.93 -12.99 -30.87
C ASN A 183 98.67 -12.13 -29.62
N ARG A 184 99.18 -12.56 -28.45
CA ARG A 184 99.07 -11.82 -27.19
C ARG A 184 99.94 -10.55 -27.15
N VAL A 185 101.16 -10.58 -27.68
CA VAL A 185 102.04 -9.40 -27.74
C VAL A 185 101.52 -8.36 -28.73
N VAL A 186 100.99 -8.77 -29.88
CA VAL A 186 100.41 -7.86 -30.89
C VAL A 186 99.10 -7.24 -30.38
N HIS A 187 98.23 -8.03 -29.74
CA HIS A 187 97.00 -7.54 -29.11
C HIS A 187 97.24 -7.16 -27.65
N PHE A 188 98.16 -6.23 -27.41
CA PHE A 188 98.57 -5.81 -26.06
C PHE A 188 97.42 -5.25 -25.20
N ASN A 189 96.31 -4.80 -25.82
CA ASN A 189 95.13 -4.27 -25.14
C ASN A 189 94.01 -5.31 -24.85
N ALA A 190 94.18 -6.60 -25.20
CA ALA A 190 93.17 -7.63 -24.98
C ALA A 190 93.36 -8.40 -23.64
N THR A 191 92.27 -8.65 -22.92
CA THR A 191 92.23 -9.42 -21.66
C THR A 191 92.16 -10.93 -21.94
N PHE A 192 93.20 -11.69 -21.53
CA PHE A 192 93.24 -13.15 -21.64
C PHE A 192 93.26 -13.78 -20.24
N LEU A 193 92.29 -14.64 -19.92
CA LEU A 193 92.16 -15.38 -18.65
C LEU A 193 92.73 -16.82 -18.78
N PRO A 194 93.32 -17.42 -17.73
CA PRO A 194 93.84 -18.79 -17.75
C PRO A 194 92.71 -19.84 -17.84
N PRO A 195 92.97 -21.04 -18.43
CA PRO A 195 91.94 -22.08 -18.53
C PRO A 195 91.58 -22.64 -17.14
N ALA A 196 90.30 -22.57 -16.76
CA ALA A 196 89.77 -23.01 -15.47
C ALA A 196 89.66 -24.56 -15.36
N PRO A 197 89.82 -25.15 -14.16
CA PRO A 197 89.81 -26.62 -13.94
C PRO A 197 88.43 -27.29 -14.11
N PHE A 198 87.34 -26.53 -14.01
CA PHE A 198 85.97 -26.94 -14.28
C PHE A 198 85.12 -25.73 -14.67
N LYS A 199 83.99 -25.96 -15.33
CA LYS A 199 83.00 -24.94 -15.70
C LYS A 199 81.65 -25.25 -15.07
N PHE A 200 80.98 -24.21 -14.60
CA PHE A 200 79.61 -24.30 -14.14
C PHE A 200 78.65 -24.19 -15.32
N VAL A 201 77.79 -25.19 -15.48
CA VAL A 201 76.76 -25.25 -16.53
C VAL A 201 75.38 -25.23 -15.86
N VAL A 202 74.61 -24.18 -16.11
CA VAL A 202 73.22 -24.10 -15.65
C VAL A 202 72.36 -25.06 -16.47
N LEU A 203 71.64 -25.96 -15.82
CA LEU A 203 70.79 -26.97 -16.45
C LEU A 203 69.39 -26.45 -16.81
N ASN A 204 68.97 -25.30 -16.25
CA ASN A 204 67.70 -24.67 -16.57
C ASN A 204 67.70 -24.15 -18.02
N LYS A 205 66.79 -24.66 -18.86
CA LYS A 205 66.66 -24.24 -20.27
C LYS A 205 66.36 -22.74 -20.43
N ASN A 206 65.59 -22.16 -19.51
CA ASN A 206 65.25 -20.74 -19.46
C ASN A 206 65.31 -20.23 -18.01
N LEU A 207 66.00 -19.12 -17.78
CA LEU A 207 66.06 -18.41 -16.50
C LEU A 207 64.92 -17.39 -16.39
N GLN A 208 63.69 -17.88 -16.34
CA GLN A 208 62.50 -17.06 -16.19
C GLN A 208 61.55 -17.69 -15.18
N THR A 209 61.00 -16.87 -14.28
CA THR A 209 59.96 -17.27 -13.34
C THR A 209 58.84 -16.23 -13.28
N GLU A 210 57.68 -16.63 -12.78
CA GLU A 210 56.57 -15.75 -12.49
C GLU A 210 56.80 -15.07 -11.13
N GLN A 211 56.33 -13.82 -10.98
CA GLN A 211 56.39 -13.11 -9.70
C GLN A 211 55.74 -13.94 -8.58
N ASN A 212 56.41 -14.02 -7.42
CA ASN A 212 55.99 -14.83 -6.26
C ASN A 212 55.95 -16.35 -6.48
N LYS A 213 56.60 -16.86 -7.53
CA LYS A 213 56.74 -18.31 -7.79
C LYS A 213 58.17 -18.76 -7.58
N ASP A 214 58.32 -19.75 -6.71
CA ASP A 214 59.62 -20.34 -6.38
C ASP A 214 60.32 -20.86 -7.64
N PHE A 215 61.60 -20.52 -7.79
CA PHE A 215 62.40 -20.97 -8.92
C PHE A 215 63.58 -21.80 -8.43
N LEU A 216 63.66 -23.03 -8.92
CA LEU A 216 64.72 -23.96 -8.59
C LEU A 216 65.83 -23.87 -9.63
N ILE A 217 66.95 -23.28 -9.23
CA ILE A 217 68.18 -23.23 -10.01
C ILE A 217 68.88 -24.58 -9.89
N LYS A 218 69.16 -25.21 -11.03
CA LYS A 218 69.90 -26.47 -11.14
C LYS A 218 71.15 -26.22 -11.95
N MET A 219 72.28 -26.69 -11.45
CA MET A 219 73.55 -26.54 -12.14
C MET A 219 74.38 -27.82 -12.05
N GLU A 220 75.29 -27.99 -13.00
CA GLU A 220 76.25 -29.07 -13.07
C GLU A 220 77.67 -28.51 -13.24
N SER A 221 78.62 -29.05 -12.49
CA SER A 221 80.04 -28.75 -12.67
C SER A 221 80.68 -29.74 -13.63
N VAL A 222 81.20 -29.26 -14.75
CA VAL A 222 81.83 -30.08 -15.79
C VAL A 222 83.32 -29.75 -15.85
N GLY A 223 84.17 -30.70 -15.46
CA GLY A 223 85.63 -30.56 -15.48
C GLY A 223 86.37 -31.70 -14.78
N ASN A 224 87.70 -31.57 -14.67
CA ASN A 224 88.56 -32.63 -14.09
C ASN A 224 88.48 -32.69 -12.55
N VAL A 225 87.83 -31.71 -11.91
CA VAL A 225 87.67 -31.60 -10.46
C VAL A 225 86.22 -31.21 -10.15
N VAL A 226 85.56 -31.94 -9.25
CA VAL A 226 84.22 -31.63 -8.75
C VAL A 226 84.35 -30.87 -7.43
N PRO A 227 83.80 -29.65 -7.28
CA PRO A 227 83.83 -28.92 -6.02
C PRO A 227 82.96 -29.61 -4.95
N GLU A 228 83.40 -29.64 -3.70
CA GLU A 228 82.64 -30.24 -2.59
C GLU A 228 81.44 -29.39 -2.18
N ASN A 229 81.62 -28.06 -2.15
CA ASN A 229 80.57 -27.09 -1.84
C ASN A 229 80.54 -26.00 -2.91
N VAL A 230 79.35 -25.63 -3.37
CA VAL A 230 79.12 -24.49 -4.28
C VAL A 230 78.26 -23.48 -3.56
N MET A 231 78.68 -22.21 -3.59
CA MET A 231 77.91 -21.09 -3.09
C MET A 231 77.25 -20.36 -4.26
N ILE A 232 75.99 -19.96 -4.09
CA ILE A 232 75.30 -19.01 -4.94
C ILE A 232 75.33 -17.65 -4.28
N HIS A 233 75.82 -16.64 -5.00
CA HIS A 233 75.78 -15.25 -4.60
C HIS A 233 74.58 -14.58 -5.24
N ILE A 234 73.73 -13.95 -4.44
CA ILE A 234 72.57 -13.19 -4.86
C ILE A 234 72.72 -11.77 -4.31
N GLY A 235 73.02 -10.80 -5.17
CA GLY A 235 73.40 -9.46 -4.73
C GLY A 235 74.67 -9.48 -3.85
N ASN A 236 74.54 -9.11 -2.57
CA ASN A 236 75.62 -9.09 -1.59
C ASN A 236 75.61 -10.29 -0.63
N GLU A 237 74.67 -11.22 -0.78
CA GLU A 237 74.48 -12.36 0.11
C GLU A 237 74.94 -13.66 -0.55
N SER A 238 75.49 -14.58 0.25
CA SER A 238 76.06 -15.85 -0.20
C SER A 238 75.35 -17.02 0.47
N TYR A 239 74.86 -17.97 -0.31
CA TYR A 239 74.14 -19.14 0.18
C TYR A 239 74.80 -20.44 -0.30
N PHE A 240 74.85 -21.46 0.54
CA PHE A 240 75.30 -22.80 0.11
C PHE A 240 74.20 -23.49 -0.70
N MET A 241 74.56 -24.07 -1.84
CA MET A 241 73.66 -24.87 -2.66
C MET A 241 73.56 -26.31 -2.14
N GLU A 242 72.41 -26.94 -2.31
CA GLU A 242 72.18 -28.33 -1.93
C GLU A 242 72.76 -29.28 -3.00
N SER A 243 73.52 -30.27 -2.58
CA SER A 243 74.08 -31.28 -3.49
C SER A 243 73.05 -32.38 -3.75
N SER A 244 72.57 -32.49 -4.99
CA SER A 244 71.59 -33.50 -5.40
C SER A 244 72.25 -34.81 -5.84
N GLN A 245 73.40 -34.71 -6.53
CA GLN A 245 74.26 -35.81 -6.98
C GLN A 245 75.71 -35.29 -7.06
N PRO A 246 76.75 -36.15 -7.06
CA PRO A 246 78.12 -35.70 -7.27
C PRO A 246 78.24 -34.87 -8.56
N GLY A 247 78.59 -33.59 -8.41
CA GLY A 247 78.70 -32.64 -9.53
C GLY A 247 77.42 -31.86 -9.89
N LYS A 248 76.28 -32.11 -9.24
CA LYS A 248 75.01 -31.39 -9.48
C LYS A 248 74.47 -30.73 -8.23
N PHE A 249 74.21 -29.42 -8.33
CA PHE A 249 73.78 -28.58 -7.23
C PHE A 249 72.44 -27.90 -7.54
N GLU A 250 71.61 -27.77 -6.52
CA GLU A 250 70.30 -27.14 -6.62
C GLU A 250 70.14 -26.05 -5.55
N PHE A 251 69.50 -24.94 -5.90
CA PHE A 251 69.14 -23.88 -4.96
C PHE A 251 67.77 -23.30 -5.31
N LYS A 252 66.95 -23.09 -4.29
CA LYS A 252 65.58 -22.59 -4.44
C LYS A 252 65.55 -21.10 -4.12
N ILE A 253 65.28 -20.27 -5.12
CA ILE A 253 64.93 -18.85 -4.90
C ILE A 253 63.44 -18.79 -4.55
N GLU A 254 63.14 -18.38 -3.32
CA GLU A 254 61.77 -18.29 -2.84
C GLU A 254 61.10 -16.98 -3.29
N LYS A 255 59.94 -17.11 -3.95
CA LYS A 255 59.02 -16.03 -4.33
C LYS A 255 59.68 -14.70 -4.77
N PRO A 256 60.50 -14.68 -5.83
CA PRO A 256 61.15 -13.46 -6.28
C PRO A 256 60.12 -12.45 -6.81
N VAL A 257 60.28 -11.18 -6.39
CA VAL A 257 59.38 -10.06 -6.74
C VAL A 257 59.92 -9.27 -7.95
N GLU A 258 61.24 -9.15 -8.06
CA GLU A 258 61.96 -8.44 -9.12
C GLU A 258 63.07 -9.32 -9.70
N ASN A 259 63.68 -8.91 -10.82
CA ASN A 259 64.76 -9.67 -11.46
C ASN A 259 65.91 -9.90 -10.47
N VAL A 260 66.38 -11.15 -10.40
CA VAL A 260 67.42 -11.56 -9.44
C VAL A 260 68.70 -11.85 -10.21
N ALA A 261 69.74 -11.05 -9.99
CA ALA A 261 71.09 -11.33 -10.46
C ALA A 261 71.79 -12.31 -9.50
N PHE A 262 72.40 -13.37 -10.03
CA PHE A 262 73.10 -14.36 -9.24
C PHE A 262 74.35 -14.90 -9.94
N SER A 263 75.34 -15.34 -9.17
CA SER A 263 76.53 -16.02 -9.67
C SER A 263 76.89 -17.20 -8.77
N PHE A 264 77.62 -18.16 -9.31
CA PHE A 264 78.14 -19.32 -8.57
C PHE A 264 79.63 -19.17 -8.27
N GLU A 265 80.02 -19.56 -7.06
CA GLU A 265 81.41 -19.66 -6.62
C GLU A 265 81.66 -21.05 -6.01
N GLY A 266 82.74 -21.70 -6.44
CA GLY A 266 83.20 -22.95 -5.85
C GLY A 266 84.72 -23.02 -5.90
N ASN A 267 85.35 -23.30 -4.76
CA ASN A 267 86.80 -23.27 -4.54
C ASN A 267 87.46 -21.93 -4.92
N SER A 268 87.83 -21.75 -6.20
CA SER A 268 88.51 -20.55 -6.74
C SER A 268 88.07 -20.22 -8.18
N VAL A 269 86.96 -20.82 -8.62
CA VAL A 269 86.34 -20.56 -9.93
C VAL A 269 85.00 -19.88 -9.66
N SER A 270 84.79 -18.74 -10.30
CA SER A 270 83.52 -18.03 -10.32
C SER A 270 82.91 -18.13 -11.71
N SER A 271 81.59 -18.30 -11.76
CA SER A 271 80.85 -18.26 -13.02
C SER A 271 80.61 -16.83 -13.51
N GLU A 272 80.14 -16.72 -14.75
CA GLU A 272 79.53 -15.49 -15.24
C GLU A 272 78.26 -15.15 -14.44
N GLU A 273 77.90 -13.87 -14.40
CA GLU A 273 76.67 -13.42 -13.74
C GLU A 273 75.45 -13.81 -14.58
N TYR A 274 74.48 -14.45 -13.93
CA TYR A 274 73.21 -14.86 -14.52
C TYR A 274 72.07 -13.99 -13.98
N GLU A 275 71.07 -13.72 -14.80
CA GLU A 275 69.87 -12.97 -14.39
C GLU A 275 68.64 -13.87 -14.49
N LEU A 276 67.95 -14.09 -13.37
CA LEU A 276 66.61 -14.65 -13.36
C LEU A 276 65.60 -13.54 -13.64
N LYS A 277 64.97 -13.58 -14.82
CA LYS A 277 63.94 -12.60 -15.19
C LYS A 277 62.60 -12.97 -14.55
N VAL A 278 62.05 -12.06 -13.75
CA VAL A 278 60.74 -12.21 -13.14
C VAL A 278 59.68 -11.59 -14.05
N ILE A 279 58.74 -12.42 -14.50
CA ILE A 279 57.60 -11.98 -15.29
C ILE A 279 56.54 -11.47 -14.34
N THR A 280 56.16 -10.20 -14.49
CA THR A 280 55.03 -9.62 -13.77
C THR A 280 53.75 -10.37 -14.11
N VAL A 281 53.02 -10.79 -13.08
CA VAL A 281 51.76 -11.51 -13.21
C VAL A 281 50.59 -10.53 -13.04
N PRO A 282 49.45 -10.75 -13.70
CA PRO A 282 48.27 -9.91 -13.49
C PRO A 282 47.70 -10.17 -12.09
N SER A 283 47.41 -9.12 -11.34
CA SER A 283 46.82 -9.21 -10.00
C SER A 283 45.66 -8.24 -9.79
N ILE A 284 44.69 -8.65 -8.98
CA ILE A 284 43.54 -7.81 -8.59
C ILE A 284 43.84 -7.09 -7.28
N ALA A 285 43.85 -5.75 -7.31
CA ALA A 285 44.12 -4.91 -6.15
C ALA A 285 42.85 -4.59 -5.35
N ASN A 286 41.72 -4.38 -6.01
CA ASN A 286 40.41 -4.20 -5.37
C ASN A 286 39.32 -4.85 -6.22
N PHE A 287 38.36 -5.47 -5.55
CA PHE A 287 37.20 -6.12 -6.16
C PHE A 287 35.92 -5.62 -5.49
N GLU A 288 35.11 -4.89 -6.24
CA GLU A 288 33.83 -4.34 -5.78
C GLU A 288 32.69 -4.78 -6.68
N MET A 289 31.55 -5.10 -6.06
CA MET A 289 30.33 -5.46 -6.73
C MET A 289 29.23 -4.48 -6.33
N VAL A 290 28.75 -3.70 -7.28
CA VAL A 290 27.63 -2.77 -7.06
C VAL A 290 26.34 -3.45 -7.51
N LEU A 291 25.44 -3.67 -6.56
CA LEU A 291 24.14 -4.31 -6.74
C LEU A 291 23.06 -3.24 -6.89
N ASN A 292 22.52 -3.12 -8.10
CA ASN A 292 21.37 -2.27 -8.37
C ASN A 292 20.12 -3.13 -8.46
N PHE A 293 19.30 -3.08 -7.40
CA PHE A 293 18.06 -3.84 -7.30
C PHE A 293 16.97 -3.30 -8.25
N PRO A 294 16.05 -4.15 -8.74
CA PRO A 294 14.89 -3.70 -9.51
C PRO A 294 14.09 -2.60 -8.81
N SER A 295 13.56 -1.65 -9.58
CA SER A 295 12.88 -0.46 -9.05
C SER A 295 11.63 -0.77 -8.23
N TYR A 296 10.93 -1.87 -8.53
CA TYR A 296 9.70 -2.27 -7.84
C TYR A 296 9.94 -2.69 -6.37
N LEU A 297 11.14 -3.19 -6.06
CA LEU A 297 11.54 -3.61 -4.71
C LEU A 297 11.81 -2.43 -3.75
N LYS A 298 11.94 -1.20 -4.28
CA LYS A 298 12.29 0.03 -3.53
C LYS A 298 13.53 -0.11 -2.60
N LYS A 299 14.42 -1.06 -2.89
CA LYS A 299 15.65 -1.30 -2.13
C LYS A 299 16.77 -0.38 -2.62
N LYS A 300 17.54 0.19 -1.69
CA LYS A 300 18.72 1.01 -2.04
C LYS A 300 19.83 0.11 -2.59
N SER A 301 20.58 0.62 -3.56
CA SER A 301 21.77 -0.06 -4.08
C SER A 301 22.77 -0.38 -2.98
N GLU A 302 23.42 -1.53 -3.11
CA GLU A 302 24.33 -2.09 -2.13
C GLU A 302 25.69 -2.37 -2.80
N THR A 303 26.79 -2.08 -2.11
CA THR A 303 28.15 -2.36 -2.61
C THR A 303 28.82 -3.38 -1.73
N ILE A 304 29.29 -4.48 -2.32
CA ILE A 304 29.99 -5.56 -1.63
C ILE A 304 31.46 -5.54 -2.07
N GLN A 305 32.38 -5.61 -1.11
CA GLN A 305 33.83 -5.61 -1.36
C GLN A 305 34.42 -7.00 -1.04
N GLY A 306 35.27 -7.51 -1.95
CA GLY A 306 36.18 -8.64 -1.69
C GLY A 306 35.62 -10.07 -1.72
N THR A 307 34.30 -10.29 -1.65
CA THR A 307 33.75 -11.66 -1.53
C THR A 307 33.40 -12.34 -2.84
N GLY A 308 33.07 -11.59 -3.90
CA GLY A 308 32.58 -12.10 -5.20
C GLY A 308 31.26 -12.88 -5.16
N ASN A 309 30.79 -13.23 -3.97
CA ASN A 309 29.54 -13.92 -3.71
C ASN A 309 28.50 -12.94 -3.18
N ALA A 310 27.26 -13.06 -3.66
CA ALA A 310 26.13 -12.26 -3.20
C ALA A 310 24.81 -13.02 -3.33
N ILE A 311 23.87 -12.71 -2.44
CA ILE A 311 22.49 -13.16 -2.53
C ILE A 311 21.66 -11.98 -3.04
N VAL A 312 21.08 -12.12 -4.23
CA VAL A 312 20.40 -11.04 -4.92
C VAL A 312 18.97 -11.43 -5.31
N PRO A 313 18.00 -10.51 -5.26
CA PRO A 313 16.70 -10.72 -5.88
C PRO A 313 16.83 -10.91 -7.40
N GLU A 314 15.90 -11.65 -7.98
CA GLU A 314 15.79 -11.84 -9.43
C GLU A 314 15.75 -10.50 -10.18
N GLY A 315 16.50 -10.39 -11.29
CA GLY A 315 16.53 -9.19 -12.11
C GLY A 315 17.47 -8.09 -11.61
N THR A 316 18.28 -8.36 -10.57
CA THR A 316 19.31 -7.41 -10.09
C THR A 316 20.40 -7.19 -11.14
N LEU A 317 20.71 -5.92 -11.40
CA LEU A 317 21.83 -5.51 -12.24
C LEU A 317 23.10 -5.47 -11.39
N VAL A 318 23.97 -6.45 -11.63
CA VAL A 318 25.27 -6.57 -10.95
C VAL A 318 26.33 -5.89 -11.79
N THR A 319 27.03 -4.91 -11.20
CA THR A 319 28.18 -4.24 -11.82
C THR A 319 29.45 -4.60 -11.07
N TRP A 320 30.33 -5.38 -11.70
CA TRP A 320 31.66 -5.67 -11.19
C TRP A 320 32.60 -4.53 -11.54
N LYS A 321 33.31 -4.01 -10.54
CA LYS A 321 34.37 -3.00 -10.68
C LYS A 321 35.64 -3.56 -10.05
N MET A 322 36.71 -3.60 -10.83
CA MET A 322 37.99 -4.13 -10.39
C MET A 322 39.11 -3.15 -10.67
N ASN A 323 39.94 -2.90 -9.67
CA ASN A 323 41.23 -2.24 -9.88
C ASN A 323 42.30 -3.30 -9.93
N THR A 324 43.14 -3.27 -10.96
CA THR A 324 44.15 -4.31 -11.21
C THR A 324 45.52 -3.72 -11.47
N GLN A 325 46.56 -4.54 -11.27
CA GLN A 325 47.94 -4.22 -11.60
C GLN A 325 48.44 -5.18 -12.66
N SER A 326 49.27 -4.68 -13.58
CA SER A 326 49.92 -5.48 -14.63
C SER A 326 48.96 -6.37 -15.44
N THR A 327 47.68 -5.97 -15.57
CA THR A 327 46.59 -6.74 -16.18
C THR A 327 46.10 -6.05 -17.46
N GLN A 328 45.92 -6.84 -18.52
CA GLN A 328 45.43 -6.33 -19.82
C GLN A 328 44.02 -6.77 -20.13
N GLU A 329 43.64 -7.95 -19.67
CA GLU A 329 42.33 -8.53 -19.94
C GLU A 329 41.81 -9.24 -18.70
N ILE A 330 40.53 -9.00 -18.40
CA ILE A 330 39.77 -9.75 -17.41
C ILE A 330 38.57 -10.35 -18.12
N VAL A 331 38.34 -11.63 -17.86
CA VAL A 331 37.26 -12.40 -18.46
C VAL A 331 36.36 -12.94 -17.36
N TRP A 332 35.07 -12.66 -17.49
CA TRP A 332 34.01 -13.31 -16.75
C TRP A 332 33.57 -14.55 -17.54
N LYS A 333 33.49 -15.71 -16.90
CA LYS A 333 33.10 -16.97 -17.55
C LYS A 333 32.07 -17.70 -16.70
N ASP A 334 30.97 -18.13 -17.30
CA ASP A 334 30.08 -19.16 -16.73
C ASP A 334 30.13 -20.42 -17.59
N ASP A 335 29.29 -21.41 -17.28
CA ASP A 335 29.20 -22.68 -18.02
C ASP A 335 28.78 -22.51 -19.49
N ASN A 336 28.08 -21.43 -19.82
CA ASN A 336 27.42 -21.25 -21.11
C ASN A 336 28.11 -20.22 -22.01
N ALA A 337 28.84 -19.25 -21.44
CA ALA A 337 29.30 -18.07 -22.13
C ALA A 337 30.47 -17.36 -21.43
N THR A 338 31.17 -16.54 -22.21
CA THR A 338 32.39 -15.85 -21.77
C THR A 338 32.30 -14.38 -22.18
N PHE A 339 32.51 -13.47 -21.23
CA PHE A 339 32.34 -12.03 -21.40
C PHE A 339 33.59 -11.29 -20.95
N LYS A 340 34.05 -10.33 -21.75
CA LYS A 340 35.21 -9.51 -21.44
C LYS A 340 34.79 -8.25 -20.67
N PHE A 341 35.61 -7.84 -19.70
CA PHE A 341 35.41 -6.58 -19.01
C PHE A 341 35.86 -5.40 -19.88
N ASN A 342 35.19 -4.27 -19.75
CA ASN A 342 35.61 -3.02 -20.38
C ASN A 342 36.74 -2.39 -19.55
N LYS A 343 37.89 -2.14 -20.19
CA LYS A 343 39.07 -1.55 -19.55
C LYS A 343 39.07 -0.02 -19.66
N ALA A 344 39.26 0.66 -18.54
CA ALA A 344 39.53 2.09 -18.44
C ALA A 344 40.77 2.30 -17.56
N GLU A 345 41.93 2.54 -18.17
CA GLU A 345 43.24 2.58 -17.49
C GLU A 345 43.54 1.32 -16.66
N ASN A 346 43.46 1.40 -15.33
CA ASN A 346 43.67 0.28 -14.39
C ASN A 346 42.35 -0.26 -13.80
N GLU A 347 41.20 0.29 -14.20
CA GLU A 347 39.87 -0.13 -13.76
C GLU A 347 39.17 -0.96 -14.85
N PHE A 348 38.56 -2.07 -14.44
CA PHE A 348 37.79 -2.96 -15.30
C PHE A 348 36.35 -3.01 -14.84
N LYS A 349 35.41 -2.85 -15.79
CA LYS A 349 33.97 -2.82 -15.53
C LYS A 349 33.20 -3.80 -16.39
N LEU A 350 32.29 -4.54 -15.78
CA LEU A 350 31.30 -5.36 -16.46
C LEU A 350 29.96 -5.21 -15.74
N ALA A 351 28.85 -5.15 -16.49
CA ALA A 351 27.51 -5.11 -15.93
C ALA A 351 26.64 -6.20 -16.56
N LYS A 352 25.92 -6.97 -15.74
CA LYS A 352 24.96 -7.99 -16.21
C LYS A 352 23.74 -8.06 -15.31
N ASN A 353 22.59 -8.37 -15.90
CA ASN A 353 21.39 -8.76 -15.17
C ASN A 353 21.45 -10.23 -14.80
N ILE A 354 21.12 -10.55 -13.55
CA ILE A 354 21.15 -11.91 -13.02
C ILE A 354 19.71 -12.31 -12.66
N SER A 355 19.19 -13.34 -13.34
CA SER A 355 17.82 -13.87 -13.14
C SER A 355 17.79 -15.27 -12.53
N GLN A 356 18.91 -15.99 -12.53
CA GLN A 356 19.01 -17.34 -11.99
C GLN A 356 20.34 -17.52 -11.25
N ASN A 357 20.41 -18.55 -10.39
CA ASN A 357 21.65 -18.91 -9.71
C ASN A 357 22.77 -19.05 -10.74
N THR A 358 23.84 -18.30 -10.54
CA THR A 358 24.93 -18.19 -11.51
C THR A 358 26.26 -18.44 -10.81
N GLU A 359 26.90 -19.54 -11.19
CA GLU A 359 28.29 -19.83 -10.84
C GLU A 359 29.18 -19.23 -11.93
N TYR A 360 30.21 -18.49 -11.53
CA TYR A 360 31.06 -17.78 -12.47
C TYR A 360 32.52 -17.73 -12.02
N GLN A 361 33.40 -17.66 -13.01
CA GLN A 361 34.84 -17.54 -12.84
C GLN A 361 35.31 -16.18 -13.35
N ILE A 362 36.24 -15.58 -12.62
CA ILE A 362 37.00 -14.42 -13.08
C ILE A 362 38.42 -14.88 -13.41
N LEU A 363 38.83 -14.61 -14.65
CA LEU A 363 40.14 -14.98 -15.19
C LEU A 363 40.93 -13.72 -15.54
N THR A 364 42.12 -13.56 -14.97
CA THR A 364 43.02 -12.43 -15.27
C THR A 364 44.11 -12.82 -16.26
N SER A 365 44.42 -11.92 -17.20
CA SER A 365 45.43 -12.12 -18.23
C SER A 365 46.24 -10.85 -18.50
N ASN A 366 47.50 -11.03 -18.86
CA ASN A 366 48.35 -9.98 -19.41
C ASN A 366 49.05 -10.45 -20.69
N ASN A 367 49.96 -9.64 -21.23
CA ASN A 367 50.62 -9.95 -22.50
C ASN A 367 51.56 -11.18 -22.43
N LYS A 368 51.99 -11.59 -21.24
CA LYS A 368 52.96 -12.66 -21.02
C LYS A 368 52.34 -13.94 -20.42
N VAL A 369 51.30 -13.80 -19.62
CA VAL A 369 50.61 -14.89 -18.92
C VAL A 369 49.11 -14.77 -19.13
N LYS A 370 48.46 -15.86 -19.57
CA LYS A 370 47.01 -15.94 -19.78
C LYS A 370 46.35 -16.77 -18.68
N ASN A 371 45.18 -16.33 -18.22
CA ASN A 371 44.34 -17.01 -17.21
C ASN A 371 45.12 -17.38 -15.94
N TYR A 372 45.87 -16.43 -15.39
CA TYR A 372 46.76 -16.64 -14.25
C TYR A 372 45.96 -16.83 -12.94
N GLU A 373 45.23 -15.81 -12.48
CA GLU A 373 44.30 -15.97 -11.37
C GLU A 373 42.94 -16.47 -11.89
N LYS A 374 42.44 -17.54 -11.26
CA LYS A 374 41.10 -18.09 -11.50
C LYS A 374 40.34 -18.04 -10.19
N LEU A 375 39.34 -17.16 -10.12
CA LEU A 375 38.55 -16.95 -8.91
C LEU A 375 37.11 -17.41 -9.16
N ASP A 376 36.70 -18.44 -8.43
CA ASP A 376 35.37 -19.05 -8.49
C ASP A 376 34.41 -18.35 -7.52
N TYR A 377 33.25 -17.95 -8.03
CA TYR A 377 32.22 -17.24 -7.28
C TYR A 377 30.82 -17.73 -7.63
N GLN A 378 29.87 -17.43 -6.75
CA GLN A 378 28.47 -17.82 -6.89
C GLN A 378 27.54 -16.65 -6.53
N LEU A 379 26.57 -16.40 -7.40
CA LEU A 379 25.43 -15.52 -7.15
C LEU A 379 24.18 -16.36 -6.93
N SER A 380 23.60 -16.27 -5.72
CA SER A 380 22.35 -16.94 -5.38
C SER A 380 21.18 -16.00 -5.58
N VAL A 381 20.20 -16.42 -6.38
CA VAL A 381 19.02 -15.63 -6.72
C VAL A 381 17.83 -16.05 -5.87
N ILE A 382 17.20 -15.07 -5.22
CA ILE A 382 15.90 -15.24 -4.57
C ILE A 382 14.82 -14.85 -5.56
N LYS A 383 13.97 -15.82 -5.91
CA LYS A 383 12.82 -15.61 -6.79
C LYS A 383 11.66 -14.98 -6.02
N ASP A 384 10.93 -14.13 -6.74
CA ASP A 384 9.76 -13.41 -6.26
C ASP A 384 8.53 -14.33 -6.13
N GLN A 385 7.90 -14.37 -4.96
CA GLN A 385 6.83 -15.32 -4.65
C GLN A 385 5.45 -14.83 -5.09
N HIS A 386 4.48 -15.75 -5.20
CA HIS A 386 3.09 -15.35 -5.44
C HIS A 386 2.49 -14.71 -4.17
N PRO A 387 1.61 -13.70 -4.32
CA PRO A 387 0.96 -13.09 -3.18
C PRO A 387 0.04 -14.10 -2.49
N THR A 388 -0.07 -14.01 -1.17
CA THR A 388 -0.94 -14.86 -0.36
C THR A 388 -2.24 -14.13 -0.01
N ILE A 389 -3.36 -14.83 -0.16
CA ILE A 389 -4.69 -14.31 0.20
C ILE A 389 -5.45 -15.36 1.01
N THR A 390 -5.85 -14.99 2.22
CA THR A 390 -6.72 -15.81 3.08
C THR A 390 -7.99 -15.04 3.35
N VAL A 391 -9.13 -15.66 3.06
CA VAL A 391 -10.43 -15.01 3.18
C VAL A 391 -11.36 -15.89 4.00
N SER A 392 -11.92 -15.35 5.07
CA SER A 392 -12.80 -16.07 5.99
C SER A 392 -14.05 -15.25 6.33
N PRO A 393 -15.22 -15.90 6.55
CA PRO A 393 -16.40 -15.20 7.06
C PRO A 393 -16.13 -14.64 8.46
N ALA A 394 -16.79 -13.54 8.80
CA ALA A 394 -16.75 -12.98 10.14
C ALA A 394 -17.34 -13.97 11.17
N PRO A 395 -16.80 -14.07 12.40
CA PRO A 395 -17.34 -14.98 13.41
C PRO A 395 -18.81 -14.68 13.77
N ASP A 396 -19.64 -15.71 13.83
CA ASP A 396 -21.07 -15.60 14.21
C ASP A 396 -21.28 -14.97 15.59
N SER A 397 -20.30 -15.11 16.48
CA SER A 397 -20.31 -14.50 17.81
C SER A 397 -20.41 -12.97 17.81
N LEU A 398 -20.01 -12.32 16.71
CA LEU A 398 -20.10 -10.87 16.54
C LEU A 398 -21.53 -10.35 16.27
N LYS A 399 -22.49 -11.25 15.99
CA LYS A 399 -23.91 -10.95 15.74
C LYS A 399 -24.10 -9.76 14.77
N LEU A 400 -23.44 -9.82 13.63
CA LEU A 400 -23.46 -8.76 12.62
C LEU A 400 -24.74 -8.84 11.78
N ASP A 401 -25.32 -7.68 11.42
CA ASP A 401 -26.56 -7.60 10.62
C ASP A 401 -26.37 -8.02 9.14
N LYS A 402 -25.13 -8.12 8.68
CA LYS A 402 -24.76 -8.51 7.30
C LYS A 402 -23.63 -9.53 7.33
N ASN A 403 -23.56 -10.35 6.29
CA ASN A 403 -22.44 -11.27 6.09
C ASN A 403 -21.20 -10.48 5.65
N TYR A 404 -20.25 -10.33 6.58
CA TYR A 404 -18.95 -9.74 6.30
C TYR A 404 -17.92 -10.82 6.07
N VAL A 405 -17.03 -10.54 5.13
CA VAL A 405 -15.88 -11.35 4.80
C VAL A 405 -14.63 -10.58 5.14
N LEU A 406 -13.71 -11.25 5.83
CA LEU A 406 -12.43 -10.72 6.28
C LEU A 406 -11.33 -11.32 5.43
N GLY A 407 -10.60 -10.47 4.71
CA GLY A 407 -9.49 -10.86 3.86
C GLY A 407 -8.16 -10.38 4.42
N ARG A 408 -7.18 -11.29 4.46
CA ARG A 408 -5.79 -11.02 4.82
C ARG A 408 -4.92 -11.23 3.60
N LEU A 409 -4.10 -10.23 3.29
CA LEU A 409 -3.18 -10.21 2.17
C LEU A 409 -1.75 -10.13 2.68
N GLY A 410 -0.86 -10.91 2.08
CA GLY A 410 0.56 -10.88 2.39
C GLY A 410 1.40 -11.17 1.17
N ASP A 411 2.48 -10.44 1.00
CA ASP A 411 3.42 -10.57 -0.11
C ASP A 411 4.84 -10.27 0.39
N ASP A 412 5.88 -10.70 -0.31
CA ASP A 412 7.28 -10.48 0.09
C ASP A 412 7.76 -9.05 -0.22
N TYR A 413 7.34 -8.48 -1.36
CA TYR A 413 7.79 -7.17 -1.83
C TYR A 413 6.69 -6.13 -1.99
N GLY A 414 5.42 -6.54 -2.05
CA GLY A 414 4.27 -5.71 -1.79
C GLY A 414 3.15 -5.81 -2.84
N LEU A 415 1.95 -5.44 -2.41
CA LEU A 415 0.72 -5.63 -3.18
C LEU A 415 0.51 -4.49 -4.19
N SER A 416 0.01 -4.79 -5.39
CA SER A 416 -0.35 -3.76 -6.38
C SER A 416 -1.85 -3.51 -6.48
N LYS A 417 -2.66 -4.59 -6.50
CA LYS A 417 -4.08 -4.51 -6.78
C LYS A 417 -4.85 -5.63 -6.09
N LEU A 418 -6.02 -5.29 -5.54
CA LEU A 418 -7.03 -6.23 -5.10
C LEU A 418 -8.31 -6.02 -5.92
N GLN A 419 -8.90 -7.10 -6.41
CA GLN A 419 -10.19 -7.04 -7.10
C GLN A 419 -11.11 -8.18 -6.64
N VAL A 420 -12.41 -7.88 -6.61
CA VAL A 420 -13.47 -8.88 -6.46
C VAL A 420 -13.99 -9.22 -7.85
N VAL A 421 -14.02 -10.51 -8.17
CA VAL A 421 -14.58 -11.04 -9.41
C VAL A 421 -15.89 -11.73 -9.06
N TYR A 422 -16.98 -11.32 -9.69
CA TYR A 422 -18.32 -11.85 -9.40
C TYR A 422 -19.08 -12.18 -10.68
N TYR A 423 -19.89 -13.23 -10.64
CA TYR A 423 -20.70 -13.71 -11.76
C TYR A 423 -21.97 -14.39 -11.27
N GLU A 424 -23.01 -14.43 -12.11
CA GLU A 424 -24.24 -15.16 -11.79
C GLU A 424 -23.93 -16.65 -11.65
N ARG A 425 -24.57 -17.31 -10.67
CA ARG A 425 -24.38 -18.73 -10.40
C ARG A 425 -24.54 -19.56 -11.68
N ASN A 426 -23.57 -20.44 -11.94
CA ASN A 426 -23.45 -21.26 -13.16
C ASN A 426 -23.10 -20.52 -14.47
N LYS A 427 -22.69 -19.24 -14.42
CA LYS A 427 -22.27 -18.45 -15.59
C LYS A 427 -20.91 -17.76 -15.40
N PRO A 428 -19.79 -18.50 -15.24
CA PRO A 428 -18.47 -17.90 -15.02
C PRO A 428 -17.99 -17.00 -16.17
N ASN A 429 -18.50 -17.21 -17.39
CA ASN A 429 -18.13 -16.42 -18.57
C ASN A 429 -18.69 -14.99 -18.57
N THR A 430 -19.65 -14.66 -17.70
CA THR A 430 -20.22 -13.31 -17.56
C THR A 430 -19.61 -12.54 -16.37
N ALA A 431 -18.40 -12.91 -15.95
CA ALA A 431 -17.74 -12.34 -14.79
C ALA A 431 -17.45 -10.85 -14.94
N LYS A 432 -17.90 -10.08 -13.95
CA LYS A 432 -17.58 -8.66 -13.76
C LYS A 432 -16.52 -8.51 -12.67
N ARG A 433 -15.81 -7.39 -12.68
CA ARG A 433 -14.72 -7.10 -11.74
C ARG A 433 -14.96 -5.77 -11.04
N GLY A 434 -14.78 -5.75 -9.72
CA GLY A 434 -14.76 -4.53 -8.90
C GLY A 434 -13.39 -4.37 -8.23
N THR A 435 -12.86 -3.15 -8.19
CA THR A 435 -11.57 -2.87 -7.54
C THR A 435 -11.80 -2.56 -6.06
N ILE A 436 -10.99 -3.15 -5.19
CA ILE A 436 -10.97 -2.87 -3.76
C ILE A 436 -9.67 -2.11 -3.44
N PRO A 437 -9.71 -0.99 -2.70
CA PRO A 437 -8.50 -0.28 -2.29
C PRO A 437 -7.57 -1.19 -1.49
N VAL A 438 -6.29 -1.23 -1.85
CA VAL A 438 -5.24 -1.99 -1.16
C VAL A 438 -4.02 -1.10 -0.91
N LYS A 439 -3.37 -1.24 0.23
CA LYS A 439 -2.10 -0.56 0.53
C LYS A 439 -0.97 -1.28 -0.19
N SER A 440 -0.06 -0.51 -0.80
CA SER A 440 1.10 -1.06 -1.53
C SER A 440 2.23 -1.60 -0.64
N GLY A 441 1.89 -2.13 0.54
CA GLY A 441 2.82 -2.71 1.50
C GLY A 441 2.89 -4.23 1.39
N VAL A 442 3.73 -4.82 2.24
CA VAL A 442 3.98 -6.28 2.40
C VAL A 442 2.76 -7.00 3.01
N PHE A 443 1.93 -6.27 3.75
CA PHE A 443 0.74 -6.82 4.41
C PHE A 443 -0.41 -5.81 4.35
N ASP A 444 -1.62 -6.29 4.09
CA ASP A 444 -2.85 -5.52 4.23
C ASP A 444 -4.04 -6.39 4.65
N GLN A 445 -5.08 -5.75 5.16
CA GLN A 445 -6.33 -6.39 5.54
C GLN A 445 -7.51 -5.62 4.95
N PHE A 446 -8.51 -6.34 4.45
CA PHE A 446 -9.73 -5.74 3.92
C PHE A 446 -10.98 -6.39 4.50
N VAL A 447 -12.04 -5.60 4.54
CA VAL A 447 -13.38 -6.04 4.93
C VAL A 447 -14.28 -5.86 3.72
N PHE A 448 -15.05 -6.88 3.39
CA PHE A 448 -15.97 -6.82 2.27
C PHE A 448 -17.32 -7.42 2.64
N ASN A 449 -18.40 -6.77 2.23
CA ASN A 449 -19.77 -7.29 2.29
C ASN A 449 -20.38 -7.27 0.90
N PHE A 450 -20.78 -8.42 0.37
CA PHE A 450 -21.43 -8.45 -0.94
C PHE A 450 -22.86 -7.85 -0.83
N PRO A 451 -23.36 -7.08 -1.81
CA PRO A 451 -22.71 -6.61 -3.05
C PRO A 451 -21.87 -5.34 -2.89
N SER A 452 -21.84 -4.70 -1.72
CA SER A 452 -21.21 -3.39 -1.52
C SER A 452 -21.61 -2.39 -2.62
N ASN A 453 -20.66 -1.80 -3.34
CA ASN A 453 -20.86 -0.90 -4.48
C ASN A 453 -20.86 -1.59 -5.86
N LEU A 454 -21.03 -2.92 -5.92
CA LEU A 454 -21.02 -3.68 -7.16
C LEU A 454 -22.38 -3.65 -7.86
N ALA A 455 -22.38 -3.51 -9.18
CA ALA A 455 -23.58 -3.51 -10.02
C ALA A 455 -24.14 -4.93 -10.20
N VAL A 456 -25.06 -5.30 -9.30
CA VAL A 456 -25.76 -6.59 -9.25
C VAL A 456 -27.26 -6.43 -9.52
N GLN A 457 -27.89 -7.51 -9.98
CA GLN A 457 -29.35 -7.59 -10.12
C GLN A 457 -29.99 -8.22 -8.88
N GLU A 458 -31.11 -7.66 -8.43
CA GLU A 458 -31.87 -8.19 -7.31
C GLU A 458 -32.47 -9.57 -7.62
N GLY A 459 -32.57 -10.42 -6.59
CA GLY A 459 -33.14 -11.76 -6.66
C GLY A 459 -32.19 -12.85 -7.20
N VAL A 460 -31.03 -12.47 -7.75
CA VAL A 460 -30.08 -13.39 -8.39
C VAL A 460 -29.00 -13.86 -7.40
N SER A 461 -28.61 -15.13 -7.50
CA SER A 461 -27.45 -15.68 -6.79
C SER A 461 -26.17 -15.42 -7.55
N TYR A 462 -25.19 -14.83 -6.87
CA TYR A 462 -23.87 -14.56 -7.41
C TYR A 462 -22.82 -15.42 -6.70
N GLU A 463 -21.85 -15.89 -7.47
CA GLU A 463 -20.60 -16.43 -6.96
C GLU A 463 -19.52 -15.36 -7.12
N TYR A 464 -18.67 -15.21 -6.10
CA TYR A 464 -17.58 -14.25 -6.14
C TYR A 464 -16.32 -14.78 -5.45
N TYR A 465 -15.17 -14.32 -5.92
CA TYR A 465 -13.88 -14.57 -5.30
C TYR A 465 -13.02 -13.31 -5.37
N PHE A 466 -11.97 -13.27 -4.56
CA PHE A 466 -11.02 -12.17 -4.51
C PHE A 466 -9.74 -12.57 -5.21
N GLU A 467 -9.18 -11.67 -6.00
CA GLU A 467 -7.93 -11.84 -6.71
C GLU A 467 -6.99 -10.70 -6.34
N VAL A 468 -5.83 -11.07 -5.81
CA VAL A 468 -4.78 -10.15 -5.41
C VAL A 468 -3.59 -10.27 -6.36
N PHE A 469 -2.95 -9.15 -6.66
CA PHE A 469 -1.79 -9.04 -7.53
C PHE A 469 -0.58 -8.50 -6.75
N ASP A 470 0.58 -9.08 -7.01
CA ASP A 470 1.87 -8.58 -6.53
C ASP A 470 2.29 -7.31 -7.28
N ASN A 471 3.47 -6.78 -6.98
CA ASN A 471 4.08 -5.65 -7.67
C ASN A 471 5.16 -6.04 -8.70
N ASP A 472 5.23 -7.33 -9.10
CA ASP A 472 6.20 -7.89 -10.05
C ASP A 472 5.87 -7.49 -11.49
N ALA A 473 6.17 -6.23 -11.81
CA ALA A 473 5.93 -5.65 -13.13
C ALA A 473 6.67 -6.37 -14.29
N PRO A 474 7.95 -6.80 -14.15
CA PRO A 474 8.68 -7.50 -15.21
C PRO A 474 8.03 -8.80 -15.69
N HIS A 475 7.37 -9.56 -14.81
CA HIS A 475 6.74 -10.83 -15.14
C HIS A 475 5.22 -10.74 -15.36
N GLY A 476 4.66 -9.53 -15.41
CA GLY A 476 3.25 -9.31 -15.71
C GLY A 476 2.31 -9.55 -14.53
N PHE A 477 2.71 -9.13 -13.32
CA PHE A 477 1.98 -9.19 -12.05
C PHE A 477 1.39 -10.56 -11.73
N LYS A 478 2.03 -11.33 -10.84
CA LYS A 478 1.50 -12.63 -10.45
C LYS A 478 0.28 -12.44 -9.55
N SER A 479 -0.69 -13.34 -9.70
CA SER A 479 -1.98 -13.24 -9.01
C SER A 479 -2.35 -14.52 -8.27
N THR A 480 -3.04 -14.37 -7.14
CA THR A 480 -3.61 -15.49 -6.36
C THR A 480 -5.09 -15.24 -6.10
N LYS A 481 -5.90 -16.31 -6.16
CA LYS A 481 -7.36 -16.28 -5.97
C LYS A 481 -7.75 -16.87 -4.62
N SER A 482 -8.76 -16.28 -3.98
CA SER A 482 -9.39 -16.84 -2.79
C SER A 482 -10.30 -18.03 -3.12
N SER A 483 -10.85 -18.67 -2.08
CA SER A 483 -12.03 -19.53 -2.23
C SER A 483 -13.21 -18.76 -2.84
N VAL A 484 -14.09 -19.50 -3.52
CA VAL A 484 -15.34 -18.95 -4.07
C VAL A 484 -16.39 -18.89 -2.96
N PHE A 485 -17.02 -17.73 -2.84
CA PHE A 485 -18.14 -17.46 -1.96
C PHE A 485 -19.41 -17.34 -2.80
N SER A 486 -20.55 -17.68 -2.22
CA SER A 486 -21.85 -17.52 -2.86
C SER A 486 -22.71 -16.64 -1.97
N ASP A 487 -23.34 -15.64 -2.58
CA ASP A 487 -24.32 -14.80 -1.89
C ASP A 487 -25.49 -14.51 -2.83
N ARG A 488 -26.68 -14.31 -2.27
CA ARG A 488 -27.89 -13.98 -3.03
C ARG A 488 -28.30 -12.58 -2.67
N VAL A 489 -28.44 -11.74 -3.68
CA VAL A 489 -28.95 -10.39 -3.49
C VAL A 489 -30.45 -10.49 -3.29
N SER A 490 -30.91 -10.33 -2.05
CA SER A 490 -32.35 -10.30 -1.77
C SER A 490 -33.00 -9.12 -2.47
N THR A 491 -34.22 -9.31 -2.97
CA THR A 491 -35.05 -8.20 -3.50
C THR A 491 -35.49 -7.26 -2.39
N THR A 492 -35.84 -6.02 -2.71
CA THR A 492 -36.41 -5.08 -1.73
C THR A 492 -37.63 -5.66 -1.01
N ASP A 493 -38.51 -6.34 -1.76
CA ASP A 493 -39.69 -7.02 -1.21
C ASP A 493 -39.29 -8.17 -0.26
N GLU A 494 -38.32 -9.01 -0.62
CA GLU A 494 -37.82 -10.09 0.25
C GLU A 494 -37.15 -9.56 1.52
N VAL A 495 -36.45 -8.42 1.45
CA VAL A 495 -35.88 -7.75 2.63
C VAL A 495 -36.99 -7.27 3.55
N HIS A 496 -38.02 -6.62 3.01
CA HIS A 496 -39.19 -6.21 3.79
C HIS A 496 -39.92 -7.41 4.40
N ASP A 497 -40.12 -8.49 3.66
CA ASP A 497 -40.79 -9.70 4.14
C ASP A 497 -39.96 -10.38 5.27
N MET A 498 -38.63 -10.47 5.12
CA MET A 498 -37.75 -10.99 6.19
C MET A 498 -37.76 -10.09 7.44
N GLU A 499 -37.78 -8.76 7.26
CA GLU A 499 -37.89 -7.84 8.40
C GLU A 499 -39.22 -8.05 9.14
N LEU A 500 -40.34 -8.19 8.41
CA LEU A 500 -41.66 -8.48 8.99
C LEU A 500 -41.68 -9.83 9.73
N GLN A 501 -41.08 -10.88 9.16
CA GLN A 501 -40.99 -12.19 9.80
C GLN A 501 -40.15 -12.14 11.08
N GLN A 502 -38.96 -11.54 11.02
CA GLN A 502 -38.10 -11.37 12.20
C GLN A 502 -38.81 -10.57 13.30
N GLN A 503 -39.63 -9.58 12.92
CA GLN A 503 -40.46 -8.81 13.84
C GLN A 503 -41.54 -9.68 14.49
N ASN A 504 -42.24 -10.52 13.72
CA ASN A 504 -43.23 -11.44 14.24
C ASN A 504 -42.61 -12.41 15.27
N GLU A 505 -41.44 -12.97 14.99
CA GLU A 505 -40.69 -13.80 15.94
C GLU A 505 -40.32 -13.04 17.22
N ASN A 506 -39.78 -11.82 17.08
CA ASN A 506 -39.45 -10.97 18.21
C ASN A 506 -40.68 -10.69 19.06
N ILE A 507 -41.81 -10.35 18.44
CA ILE A 507 -43.08 -10.10 19.12
C ILE A 507 -43.57 -11.34 19.87
N ASN A 508 -43.54 -12.52 19.24
CA ASN A 508 -43.96 -13.77 19.86
C ASN A 508 -43.06 -14.14 21.05
N SER A 509 -41.76 -13.84 20.97
CA SER A 509 -40.84 -14.01 22.09
C SER A 509 -41.17 -13.09 23.27
N LEU A 510 -41.56 -11.85 23.01
CA LEU A 510 -41.99 -10.91 24.06
C LEU A 510 -43.33 -11.36 24.66
N GLU A 511 -44.29 -11.83 23.88
CA GLU A 511 -45.56 -12.34 24.41
C GLU A 511 -45.34 -13.50 25.39
N LYS A 512 -44.41 -14.42 25.06
CA LYS A 512 -43.99 -15.48 25.98
C LYS A 512 -43.33 -14.91 27.25
N SER A 513 -42.50 -13.87 27.11
CA SER A 513 -41.92 -13.17 28.25
C SER A 513 -43.00 -12.53 29.13
N LEU A 514 -43.94 -11.77 28.57
CA LEU A 514 -45.05 -11.17 29.32
C LEU A 514 -45.89 -12.23 30.07
N LYS A 515 -46.18 -13.38 29.45
CA LYS A 515 -46.84 -14.52 30.12
C LYS A 515 -46.02 -15.07 31.29
N ASN A 516 -44.70 -15.15 31.15
CA ASN A 516 -43.81 -15.54 32.25
C ASN A 516 -43.78 -14.50 33.37
N GLN A 517 -43.87 -13.20 33.04
CA GLN A 517 -43.95 -12.12 34.04
C GLN A 517 -45.23 -12.25 34.89
N THR A 518 -46.37 -12.58 34.28
CA THR A 518 -47.62 -12.85 35.03
C THR A 518 -47.43 -14.00 36.03
N LYS A 519 -46.70 -15.06 35.65
CA LYS A 519 -46.37 -16.16 36.59
C LYS A 519 -45.47 -15.68 37.73
N GLN A 520 -44.50 -14.80 37.45
CA GLN A 520 -43.63 -14.22 38.49
C GLN A 520 -44.43 -13.43 39.53
N PHE A 521 -45.46 -12.67 39.13
CA PHE A 521 -46.34 -11.99 40.10
C PHE A 521 -47.05 -12.97 41.05
N SER A 522 -47.46 -14.15 40.56
CA SER A 522 -48.08 -15.17 41.41
C SER A 522 -47.10 -15.81 42.40
N GLU A 523 -45.83 -15.96 42.01
CA GLU A 523 -44.77 -16.42 42.92
C GLU A 523 -44.46 -15.34 43.97
N MET A 524 -44.48 -14.07 43.57
CA MET A 524 -44.32 -12.94 44.48
C MET A 524 -45.43 -12.91 45.54
N ASP A 525 -46.69 -13.19 45.15
CA ASP A 525 -47.82 -13.29 46.09
C ASP A 525 -47.64 -14.40 47.12
N LYS A 526 -47.07 -15.55 46.70
CA LYS A 526 -46.75 -16.64 47.64
C LYS A 526 -45.67 -16.22 48.63
N ILE A 527 -44.63 -15.51 48.16
CA ILE A 527 -43.57 -14.97 49.01
C ILE A 527 -44.14 -13.94 49.99
N GLN A 528 -45.03 -13.03 49.55
CA GLN A 528 -45.69 -12.06 50.43
C GLN A 528 -46.55 -12.74 51.49
N LYS A 529 -47.38 -13.72 51.11
CA LYS A 529 -48.24 -14.43 52.08
C LYS A 529 -47.43 -15.21 53.11
N ALA A 530 -46.46 -16.00 52.67
CA ALA A 530 -45.57 -16.74 53.57
C ALA A 530 -44.74 -15.82 54.47
N GLY A 531 -44.41 -14.62 53.96
CA GLY A 531 -43.71 -13.59 54.70
C GLY A 531 -44.57 -12.87 55.75
N LYS A 532 -45.83 -12.57 55.44
CA LYS A 532 -46.79 -11.95 56.38
C LYS A 532 -47.20 -12.91 57.51
N GLU A 533 -47.07 -14.23 57.31
CA GLU A 533 -47.35 -15.26 58.33
C GLU A 533 -46.17 -15.50 59.30
N LYS A 534 -44.96 -14.97 58.99
CA LYS A 534 -43.74 -15.19 59.77
C LYS A 534 -43.22 -13.88 60.36
N ASP A 535 -42.84 -13.89 61.63
CA ASP A 535 -42.26 -12.71 62.31
C ASP A 535 -40.84 -12.37 61.80
N ASN A 536 -40.09 -13.34 61.26
CA ASN A 536 -38.73 -13.14 60.73
C ASN A 536 -38.48 -13.97 59.45
N LEU A 537 -37.72 -13.39 58.53
CA LEU A 537 -37.29 -14.05 57.29
C LEU A 537 -36.13 -15.03 57.53
N GLU A 538 -36.30 -16.29 57.14
CA GLU A 538 -35.21 -17.28 57.11
C GLU A 538 -34.28 -17.04 55.91
N PHE A 539 -33.03 -17.52 55.98
CA PHE A 539 -32.08 -17.47 54.84
C PHE A 539 -32.67 -18.10 53.56
N LYS A 540 -33.48 -19.17 53.71
CA LYS A 540 -34.20 -19.80 52.59
C LYS A 540 -35.21 -18.85 51.94
N ASP A 541 -35.88 -18.02 52.72
CA ASP A 541 -36.85 -17.04 52.20
C ASP A 541 -36.15 -15.83 51.58
N GLN A 542 -35.00 -15.39 52.14
CA GLN A 542 -34.13 -14.41 51.50
C GLN A 542 -33.62 -14.88 50.13
N GLN A 543 -33.27 -16.17 50.02
CA GLN A 543 -32.83 -16.75 48.76
C GLN A 543 -33.95 -16.76 47.72
N LYS A 544 -35.20 -17.07 48.10
CA LYS A 544 -36.35 -16.98 47.19
C LYS A 544 -36.57 -15.55 46.67
N VAL A 545 -36.44 -14.54 47.53
CA VAL A 545 -36.51 -13.12 47.14
C VAL A 545 -35.36 -12.77 46.18
N ASN A 546 -34.13 -13.17 46.49
CA ASN A 546 -32.98 -12.94 45.60
C ASN A 546 -33.11 -13.65 44.24
N ASP A 547 -33.65 -14.86 44.22
CA ASP A 547 -33.92 -15.61 43.00
C ASP A 547 -35.02 -14.94 42.17
N PHE A 548 -36.07 -14.43 42.82
CA PHE A 548 -37.10 -13.61 42.17
C PHE A 548 -36.48 -12.35 41.56
N ILE A 549 -35.71 -11.58 42.33
CA ILE A 549 -35.01 -10.37 41.88
C ILE A 549 -34.11 -10.68 40.66
N LYS A 550 -33.35 -11.77 40.72
CA LYS A 550 -32.45 -12.18 39.63
C LYS A 550 -33.24 -12.54 38.36
N ARG A 551 -34.30 -13.33 38.47
CA ARG A 551 -35.18 -13.69 37.34
C ARG A 551 -35.87 -12.46 36.75
N GLN A 552 -36.30 -11.53 37.59
CA GLN A 552 -36.94 -10.30 37.14
C GLN A 552 -35.95 -9.38 36.41
N LYS A 553 -34.70 -9.25 36.89
CA LYS A 553 -33.66 -8.48 36.16
C LYS A 553 -33.37 -9.04 34.77
N GLN A 554 -33.27 -10.36 34.64
CA GLN A 554 -33.10 -11.01 33.33
C GLN A 554 -34.28 -10.72 32.41
N GLN A 555 -35.49 -10.68 32.96
CA GLN A 555 -36.70 -10.40 32.22
C GLN A 555 -36.78 -8.93 31.76
N ASP A 556 -36.41 -7.99 32.63
CA ASP A 556 -36.35 -6.56 32.30
C ASP A 556 -35.30 -6.28 31.22
N GLU A 557 -34.15 -6.96 31.25
CA GLU A 557 -33.11 -6.85 30.21
C GLU A 557 -33.60 -7.35 28.85
N LEU A 558 -34.33 -8.47 28.81
CA LEU A 558 -34.96 -8.96 27.58
C LEU A 558 -36.00 -7.96 27.04
N MET A 559 -36.80 -7.35 27.92
CA MET A 559 -37.77 -6.32 27.53
C MET A 559 -37.09 -5.05 27.01
N LYS A 560 -35.97 -4.65 27.61
CA LYS A 560 -35.18 -3.50 27.15
C LYS A 560 -34.60 -3.75 25.76
N GLN A 561 -33.94 -4.89 25.55
CA GLN A 561 -33.41 -5.26 24.23
C GLN A 561 -34.51 -5.34 23.18
N PHE A 562 -35.71 -5.79 23.56
CA PHE A 562 -36.86 -5.77 22.68
C PHE A 562 -37.31 -4.35 22.34
N ALA A 563 -37.45 -3.47 23.33
CA ALA A 563 -37.87 -2.08 23.13
C ALA A 563 -36.91 -1.36 22.17
N GLU A 564 -35.60 -1.52 22.37
CA GLU A 564 -34.56 -0.98 21.49
C GLU A 564 -34.66 -1.53 20.06
N LYS A 565 -34.84 -2.86 19.90
CA LYS A 565 -34.99 -3.49 18.59
C LYS A 565 -36.25 -3.02 17.87
N MET A 566 -37.36 -2.90 18.59
CA MET A 566 -38.63 -2.45 18.02
C MET A 566 -38.56 -0.99 17.60
N ASN A 567 -37.95 -0.13 18.43
CA ASN A 567 -37.73 1.28 18.13
C ASN A 567 -36.88 1.46 16.85
N LYS A 568 -35.73 0.76 16.77
CA LYS A 568 -34.88 0.73 15.58
C LYS A 568 -35.60 0.24 14.33
N ASN A 569 -36.54 -0.70 14.47
CA ASN A 569 -37.30 -1.21 13.34
C ASN A 569 -38.37 -0.23 12.89
N LEU A 570 -39.10 0.42 13.82
CA LEU A 570 -40.08 1.46 13.49
C LEU A 570 -39.43 2.65 12.77
N ASP A 571 -38.21 3.03 13.16
CA ASP A 571 -37.42 4.07 12.48
C ASP A 571 -37.15 3.77 11.00
N LYS A 572 -36.95 2.50 10.63
CA LYS A 572 -36.70 2.11 9.24
C LYS A 572 -37.90 2.39 8.32
N PHE A 573 -39.12 2.27 8.85
CA PHE A 573 -40.36 2.52 8.09
C PHE A 573 -40.68 4.01 7.89
N GLN A 574 -40.01 4.93 8.60
CA GLN A 574 -40.26 6.37 8.51
C GLN A 574 -39.64 7.06 7.28
N SER A 575 -38.87 6.34 6.46
CA SER A 575 -37.96 6.94 5.47
C SER A 575 -38.61 7.50 4.19
N GLU A 576 -39.90 7.25 3.92
CA GLU A 576 -40.57 7.81 2.73
C GLU A 576 -41.87 8.59 3.01
N LYS A 577 -42.59 8.32 4.11
CA LYS A 577 -43.72 9.11 4.61
C LYS A 577 -43.77 9.00 6.12
N LYS A 578 -43.84 10.14 6.84
CA LYS A 578 -44.05 10.14 8.29
C LYS A 578 -45.40 9.50 8.61
N ASP A 579 -45.36 8.28 9.15
CA ASP A 579 -46.53 7.58 9.63
C ASP A 579 -46.77 7.97 11.10
N LYS A 580 -47.90 8.65 11.37
CA LYS A 580 -48.24 9.14 12.71
C LYS A 580 -48.40 8.00 13.71
N THR A 581 -48.82 6.81 13.28
CA THR A 581 -48.95 5.66 14.19
C THR A 581 -47.58 5.13 14.61
N ALA A 582 -46.59 5.15 13.71
CA ALA A 582 -45.22 4.75 14.03
C ALA A 582 -44.59 5.69 15.06
N ASP A 583 -44.77 7.01 14.91
CA ASP A 583 -44.30 8.02 15.87
C ASP A 583 -44.94 7.85 17.27
N ASP A 584 -46.25 7.56 17.32
CA ASP A 584 -46.96 7.34 18.59
C ASP A 584 -46.51 6.03 19.26
N LEU A 585 -46.25 4.97 18.49
CA LEU A 585 -45.66 3.72 18.99
C LEU A 585 -44.24 3.93 19.52
N GLN A 586 -43.43 4.72 18.81
CA GLN A 586 -42.07 5.05 19.21
C GLN A 586 -42.02 5.80 20.54
N LYS A 587 -42.86 6.84 20.70
CA LYS A 587 -42.99 7.55 21.99
C LYS A 587 -43.40 6.62 23.13
N ARG A 588 -44.30 5.67 22.87
CA ARG A 588 -44.71 4.66 23.86
C ARG A 588 -43.58 3.69 24.20
N LEU A 589 -42.77 3.29 23.23
CA LEU A 589 -41.56 2.48 23.45
C LEU A 589 -40.53 3.22 24.32
N ASP A 590 -40.25 4.49 24.00
CA ASP A 590 -39.30 5.31 24.76
C ASP A 590 -39.74 5.48 26.23
N ASN A 591 -41.04 5.65 26.46
CA ASN A 591 -41.57 5.73 27.81
C ASN A 591 -41.52 4.38 28.53
N ALA A 592 -41.80 3.27 27.84
CA ALA A 592 -41.66 1.93 28.41
C ALA A 592 -40.20 1.63 28.83
N GLU A 593 -39.22 2.16 28.09
CA GLU A 593 -37.80 2.06 28.48
C GLU A 593 -37.51 2.85 29.77
N LYS A 594 -38.02 4.07 29.91
CA LYS A 594 -37.88 4.85 31.15
C LYS A 594 -38.50 4.16 32.36
N ASP A 595 -39.61 3.45 32.16
CA ASP A 595 -40.25 2.68 33.23
C ASP A 595 -39.45 1.43 33.61
N LEU A 596 -38.80 0.76 32.65
CA LEU A 596 -37.84 -0.32 32.92
C LEU A 596 -36.70 0.18 33.81
N GLU A 597 -36.15 1.36 33.54
CA GLU A 597 -35.07 1.95 34.36
C GLU A 597 -35.53 2.26 35.79
N ARG A 598 -36.76 2.76 35.97
CA ARG A 598 -37.35 2.99 37.29
C ARG A 598 -37.53 1.68 38.06
N ASN A 599 -37.95 0.62 37.38
CA ASN A 599 -38.10 -0.70 37.98
C ASN A 599 -36.75 -1.31 38.39
N GLN A 600 -35.69 -1.07 37.62
CA GLN A 600 -34.35 -1.51 37.97
C GLN A 600 -33.87 -0.88 39.30
N LYS A 601 -34.17 0.41 39.53
CA LYS A 601 -33.87 1.08 40.81
C LYS A 601 -34.66 0.49 41.98
N LEU A 602 -35.96 0.24 41.80
CA LEU A 602 -36.80 -0.43 42.81
C LEU A 602 -36.27 -1.84 43.13
N MET A 603 -35.77 -2.55 42.11
CA MET A 603 -35.19 -3.88 42.27
C MET A 603 -33.90 -3.86 43.11
N ASP A 604 -33.08 -2.82 42.94
CA ASP A 604 -31.89 -2.61 43.77
C ASP A 604 -32.27 -2.22 45.21
N GLU A 605 -33.31 -1.41 45.40
CA GLU A 605 -33.88 -1.13 46.72
C GLU A 605 -34.38 -2.41 47.41
N LEU A 606 -35.14 -3.27 46.70
CA LEU A 606 -35.62 -4.55 47.22
C LEU A 606 -34.47 -5.47 47.62
N LYS A 607 -33.41 -5.54 46.81
CA LYS A 607 -32.19 -6.31 47.13
C LYS A 607 -31.53 -5.80 48.41
N ASN A 608 -31.42 -4.49 48.55
CA ASN A 608 -30.83 -3.87 49.74
C ASN A 608 -31.69 -4.10 51.00
N LEU A 609 -33.02 -4.02 50.89
CA LEU A 609 -33.94 -4.29 51.99
C LEU A 609 -33.92 -5.77 52.40
N ASN A 610 -33.87 -6.69 51.43
CA ASN A 610 -33.76 -8.13 51.68
C ASN A 610 -32.46 -8.48 52.43
N ASN A 611 -31.35 -7.82 52.08
CA ASN A 611 -30.06 -7.99 52.76
C ASN A 611 -30.04 -7.40 54.18
N LYS A 612 -30.83 -6.34 54.43
CA LYS A 612 -30.92 -5.66 55.74
C LYS A 612 -31.95 -6.29 56.69
N LEU A 613 -32.67 -7.34 56.27
CA LEU A 613 -33.68 -8.04 57.05
C LEU A 613 -34.83 -7.13 57.57
N ASN A 614 -35.11 -6.03 56.88
CA ASN A 614 -36.25 -5.16 57.23
C ASN A 614 -37.52 -5.71 56.55
N SER A 615 -38.25 -6.59 57.25
CA SER A 615 -39.38 -7.35 56.71
C SER A 615 -40.56 -6.46 56.31
N GLU A 616 -40.93 -5.48 57.13
CA GLU A 616 -42.10 -4.62 56.88
C GLU A 616 -41.89 -3.71 55.66
N ASP A 617 -40.76 -2.99 55.60
CA ASP A 617 -40.43 -2.14 54.44
C ASP A 617 -40.19 -2.97 53.16
N LEU A 618 -39.65 -4.19 53.27
CA LEU A 618 -39.44 -5.08 52.12
C LEU A 618 -40.76 -5.46 51.47
N PHE A 619 -41.75 -5.92 52.25
CA PHE A 619 -43.02 -6.38 51.67
C PHE A 619 -43.85 -5.24 51.10
N ASP A 620 -43.85 -4.07 51.73
CA ASP A 620 -44.50 -2.86 51.21
C ASP A 620 -43.87 -2.39 49.89
N LYS A 621 -42.54 -2.40 49.80
CA LYS A 621 -41.82 -2.09 48.57
C LYS A 621 -42.05 -3.14 47.50
N MET A 622 -42.17 -4.42 47.89
CA MET A 622 -42.44 -5.52 46.96
C MET A 622 -43.84 -5.39 46.37
N GLU A 623 -44.82 -4.95 47.16
CA GLU A 623 -46.18 -4.67 46.70
C GLU A 623 -46.25 -3.47 45.75
N LYS A 624 -45.53 -2.39 46.06
CA LYS A 624 -45.36 -1.25 45.14
C LYS A 624 -44.68 -1.66 43.84
N PHE A 625 -43.62 -2.48 43.92
CA PHE A 625 -42.94 -3.02 42.76
C PHE A 625 -43.89 -3.86 41.88
N LYS A 626 -44.68 -4.76 42.48
CA LYS A 626 -45.69 -5.55 41.76
C LYS A 626 -46.65 -4.67 41.00
N GLN A 627 -47.13 -3.60 41.62
CA GLN A 627 -48.10 -2.72 40.97
C GLN A 627 -47.49 -1.98 39.77
N ILE A 628 -46.29 -1.41 39.94
CA ILE A 628 -45.58 -0.73 38.84
C ILE A 628 -45.26 -1.73 37.73
N SER A 629 -44.75 -2.90 38.07
CA SER A 629 -44.41 -3.96 37.11
C SER A 629 -45.66 -4.51 36.39
N LYS A 630 -46.81 -4.62 37.07
CA LYS A 630 -48.09 -5.02 36.45
C LYS A 630 -48.58 -3.97 35.45
N ASN A 631 -48.53 -2.68 35.81
CA ASN A 631 -48.86 -1.59 34.89
C ASN A 631 -47.95 -1.60 33.66
N GLN A 632 -46.64 -1.77 33.88
CA GLN A 632 -45.66 -1.84 32.80
C GLN A 632 -45.89 -3.06 31.89
N SER A 633 -46.16 -4.24 32.46
CA SER A 633 -46.47 -5.46 31.71
C SER A 633 -47.69 -5.25 30.81
N ARG A 634 -48.73 -4.59 31.33
CA ARG A 634 -49.91 -4.19 30.55
C ARG A 634 -49.60 -3.17 29.46
N ASN A 635 -48.80 -2.14 29.75
CA ASN A 635 -48.36 -1.17 28.74
C ASN A 635 -47.58 -1.85 27.60
N LEU A 636 -46.68 -2.79 27.93
CA LEU A 636 -45.95 -3.58 26.95
C LEU A 636 -46.87 -4.54 26.18
N GLU A 637 -47.87 -5.13 26.83
CA GLU A 637 -48.88 -5.97 26.17
C GLU A 637 -49.72 -5.17 25.17
N GLN A 638 -50.12 -3.94 25.53
CA GLN A 638 -50.77 -3.01 24.59
C GLN A 638 -49.85 -2.68 23.42
N LEU A 639 -48.59 -2.37 23.70
CA LEU A 639 -47.61 -2.01 22.69
C LEU A 639 -47.34 -3.15 21.72
N VAL A 640 -47.24 -4.38 22.23
CA VAL A 640 -47.14 -5.60 21.42
C VAL A 640 -48.35 -5.73 20.51
N GLU A 641 -49.56 -5.62 21.04
CA GLU A 641 -50.78 -5.78 20.26
C GLU A 641 -50.91 -4.68 19.19
N LEU A 642 -50.70 -3.42 19.56
CA LEU A 642 -50.73 -2.29 18.63
C LEU A 642 -49.68 -2.44 17.54
N THR A 643 -48.50 -2.96 17.88
CA THR A 643 -47.44 -3.15 16.89
C THR A 643 -47.71 -4.35 15.98
N LYS A 644 -48.32 -5.44 16.48
CA LYS A 644 -48.84 -6.52 15.62
C LYS A 644 -49.87 -5.96 14.64
N ARG A 645 -50.84 -5.18 15.13
CA ARG A 645 -51.87 -4.55 14.28
C ARG A 645 -51.24 -3.62 13.24
N PHE A 646 -50.25 -2.82 13.63
CA PHE A 646 -49.49 -1.98 12.70
C PHE A 646 -48.81 -2.81 11.59
N TYR A 647 -48.14 -3.90 11.93
CA TYR A 647 -47.49 -4.75 10.93
C TYR A 647 -48.49 -5.49 10.03
N VAL A 648 -49.60 -6.00 10.57
CA VAL A 648 -50.68 -6.60 9.76
C VAL A 648 -51.27 -5.56 8.81
N SER A 649 -51.49 -4.33 9.28
CA SER A 649 -51.94 -3.21 8.43
C SER A 649 -50.92 -2.89 7.33
N LYS A 650 -49.63 -2.79 7.66
CA LYS A 650 -48.57 -2.54 6.66
C LYS A 650 -48.42 -3.68 5.66
N LYS A 651 -48.56 -4.93 6.10
CA LYS A 651 -48.56 -6.09 5.20
C LYS A 651 -49.77 -6.08 4.28
N ALA A 652 -50.95 -5.68 4.76
CA ALA A 652 -52.13 -5.48 3.91
C ALA A 652 -51.90 -4.37 2.86
N GLU A 653 -51.36 -3.21 3.28
CA GLU A 653 -50.98 -2.11 2.37
C GLU A 653 -49.98 -2.58 1.30
N GLN A 654 -48.96 -3.35 1.71
CA GLN A 654 -47.97 -3.94 0.80
C GLN A 654 -48.61 -4.94 -0.18
N VAL A 655 -49.50 -5.82 0.28
CA VAL A 655 -50.20 -6.78 -0.59
C VAL A 655 -51.09 -6.05 -1.60
N ALA A 656 -51.80 -5.00 -1.17
CA ALA A 656 -52.59 -4.14 -2.06
C ALA A 656 -51.70 -3.47 -3.12
N ASP A 657 -50.52 -2.99 -2.74
CA ASP A 657 -49.56 -2.39 -3.67
C ASP A 657 -48.90 -3.42 -4.60
N LYS A 658 -48.54 -4.62 -4.12
CA LYS A 658 -48.07 -5.75 -4.95
C LYS A 658 -49.14 -6.12 -5.98
N LEU A 659 -50.41 -6.19 -5.58
CA LEU A 659 -51.55 -6.43 -6.47
C LEU A 659 -51.72 -5.33 -7.53
N LYS A 660 -51.61 -4.05 -7.16
CA LYS A 660 -51.66 -2.93 -8.12
C LYS A 660 -50.50 -2.98 -9.12
N LYS A 661 -49.27 -3.17 -8.63
CA LYS A 661 -48.08 -3.28 -9.49
C LYS A 661 -48.21 -4.46 -10.46
N LEU A 662 -48.65 -5.62 -9.98
CA LEU A 662 -48.83 -6.80 -10.82
C LEU A 662 -49.97 -6.61 -11.83
N ALA A 663 -51.06 -5.94 -11.43
CA ALA A 663 -52.14 -5.55 -12.33
C ALA A 663 -51.64 -4.64 -13.47
N ASP A 664 -50.86 -3.61 -13.13
CA ASP A 664 -50.29 -2.68 -14.10
C ASP A 664 -49.28 -3.38 -15.03
N GLN A 665 -48.44 -4.28 -14.50
CA GLN A 665 -47.53 -5.12 -15.30
C GLN A 665 -48.30 -6.03 -16.27
N GLN A 666 -49.37 -6.67 -15.78
CA GLN A 666 -50.22 -7.55 -16.59
C GLN A 666 -50.94 -6.77 -17.70
N GLU A 667 -51.41 -5.56 -17.40
CA GLU A 667 -52.03 -4.67 -18.38
C GLU A 667 -51.02 -4.18 -19.42
N GLN A 668 -49.82 -3.79 -19.00
CA GLN A 668 -48.73 -3.40 -19.90
C GLN A 668 -48.30 -4.54 -20.82
N LEU A 669 -48.13 -5.76 -20.30
CA LEU A 669 -47.79 -6.95 -21.08
C LEU A 669 -48.86 -7.21 -22.15
N SER A 670 -50.14 -7.07 -21.80
CA SER A 670 -51.26 -7.25 -22.74
C SER A 670 -51.25 -6.27 -23.91
N ASN A 671 -50.62 -5.10 -23.74
CA ASN A 671 -50.57 -4.04 -24.75
C ASN A 671 -49.30 -4.08 -25.62
N LYS A 672 -48.27 -4.86 -25.26
CA LYS A 672 -47.01 -4.98 -26.01
C LYS A 672 -46.93 -6.28 -26.82
N GLU A 673 -47.41 -6.27 -28.07
CA GLU A 673 -47.52 -7.48 -28.91
C GLU A 673 -46.22 -8.27 -29.11
N LYS A 674 -45.07 -7.60 -29.25
CA LYS A 674 -43.77 -8.28 -29.45
C LYS A 674 -43.17 -8.88 -28.19
N GLU A 675 -43.57 -8.38 -27.01
CA GLU A 675 -43.05 -8.82 -25.72
C GLU A 675 -44.00 -9.77 -24.98
N ASN A 676 -45.22 -9.96 -25.47
CA ASN A 676 -46.25 -10.81 -24.87
C ASN A 676 -45.98 -12.30 -25.12
N THR A 677 -44.95 -12.84 -24.46
CA THR A 677 -44.55 -14.25 -24.56
C THR A 677 -45.07 -15.07 -23.38
N GLN A 678 -45.17 -16.39 -23.58
CA GLN A 678 -45.56 -17.32 -22.51
C GLN A 678 -44.64 -17.22 -21.29
N GLU A 679 -43.32 -17.11 -21.49
CA GLU A 679 -42.32 -17.05 -20.42
C GLU A 679 -42.56 -15.84 -19.49
N LYS A 680 -42.80 -14.65 -20.03
CA LYS A 680 -43.13 -13.47 -19.22
C LYS A 680 -44.50 -13.56 -18.55
N GLN A 681 -45.46 -14.26 -19.16
CA GLN A 681 -46.76 -14.50 -18.54
C GLN A 681 -46.63 -15.49 -17.36
N ASP A 682 -45.80 -16.52 -17.49
CA ASP A 682 -45.56 -17.48 -16.42
C ASP A 682 -44.85 -16.82 -15.22
N ASP A 683 -44.01 -15.81 -15.45
CA ASP A 683 -43.44 -15.00 -14.37
C ASP A 683 -44.52 -14.20 -13.61
N ILE A 684 -45.50 -13.62 -14.31
CA ILE A 684 -46.66 -12.97 -13.67
C ILE A 684 -47.49 -13.98 -12.88
N ASN A 685 -47.69 -15.18 -13.43
CA ASN A 685 -48.43 -16.24 -12.75
C ASN A 685 -47.73 -16.65 -11.43
N LYS A 686 -46.41 -16.82 -11.45
CA LYS A 686 -45.60 -17.09 -10.25
C LYS A 686 -45.65 -15.94 -9.24
N ALA A 687 -45.60 -14.70 -9.71
CA ALA A 687 -45.72 -13.53 -8.85
C ALA A 687 -47.10 -13.47 -8.18
N PHE A 688 -48.18 -13.81 -8.90
CA PHE A 688 -49.51 -13.91 -8.31
C PHE A 688 -49.63 -15.07 -7.31
N ASP A 689 -49.04 -16.24 -7.61
CA ASP A 689 -49.01 -17.38 -6.68
C ASP A 689 -48.33 -16.98 -5.34
N LYS A 690 -47.25 -16.19 -5.39
CA LYS A 690 -46.63 -15.60 -4.18
C LYS A 690 -47.58 -14.65 -3.45
N ILE A 691 -48.31 -13.79 -4.15
CA ILE A 691 -49.31 -12.91 -3.53
C ILE A 691 -50.43 -13.72 -2.86
N GLN A 692 -50.82 -14.88 -3.41
CA GLN A 692 -51.80 -15.76 -2.76
C GLN A 692 -51.26 -16.34 -1.43
N GLU A 693 -49.97 -16.66 -1.38
CA GLU A 693 -49.29 -17.06 -0.15
C GLU A 693 -49.24 -15.90 0.86
N ASP A 694 -48.84 -14.70 0.42
CA ASP A 694 -48.84 -13.48 1.24
C ASP A 694 -50.24 -13.17 1.81
N LEU A 695 -51.30 -13.31 1.00
CA LEU A 695 -52.70 -13.14 1.42
C LEU A 695 -53.14 -14.19 2.44
N LYS A 696 -52.67 -15.44 2.31
CA LYS A 696 -52.95 -16.51 3.26
C LYS A 696 -52.24 -16.24 4.59
N ASP A 697 -50.98 -15.83 4.54
CA ASP A 697 -50.20 -15.49 5.72
C ASP A 697 -50.77 -14.27 6.43
N LEU A 698 -51.18 -13.23 5.67
CA LEU A 698 -51.88 -12.06 6.20
C LEU A 698 -53.17 -12.46 6.93
N LYS A 699 -53.95 -13.39 6.36
CA LYS A 699 -55.17 -13.91 7.00
C LYS A 699 -54.87 -14.66 8.30
N GLU A 700 -53.83 -15.49 8.33
CA GLU A 700 -53.44 -16.22 9.54
C GLU A 700 -52.90 -15.26 10.62
N GLU A 701 -52.05 -14.30 10.26
CA GLU A 701 -51.55 -13.28 11.19
C GLU A 701 -52.68 -12.41 11.75
N ASN A 702 -53.63 -12.00 10.91
CA ASN A 702 -54.81 -11.24 11.34
C ASN A 702 -55.69 -12.02 12.35
N LYS A 703 -55.76 -13.36 12.23
CA LYS A 703 -56.46 -14.21 13.22
C LYS A 703 -55.74 -14.32 14.56
N THR A 704 -54.42 -14.09 14.60
CA THR A 704 -53.65 -14.11 15.85
C THR A 704 -53.80 -12.82 16.66
N LEU A 705 -54.34 -11.76 16.06
CA LEU A 705 -54.67 -10.52 16.76
C LEU A 705 -55.81 -10.76 17.74
N LYS A 706 -55.76 -10.10 18.90
CA LYS A 706 -56.86 -10.11 19.87
C LYS A 706 -58.08 -9.38 19.33
N VAL A 707 -57.85 -8.35 18.51
CA VAL A 707 -58.88 -7.61 17.78
C VAL A 707 -58.50 -7.61 16.29
N PRO A 708 -59.01 -8.59 15.52
CA PRO A 708 -58.73 -8.69 14.09
C PRO A 708 -59.13 -7.42 13.32
N LEU A 709 -58.35 -7.09 12.28
CA LEU A 709 -58.69 -6.06 11.32
C LEU A 709 -59.69 -6.60 10.30
N ASP A 710 -60.57 -5.75 9.78
CA ASP A 710 -61.45 -6.12 8.68
C ASP A 710 -60.66 -6.11 7.37
N ILE A 711 -60.10 -7.28 7.03
CA ILE A 711 -59.35 -7.49 5.79
C ILE A 711 -60.26 -8.28 4.83
N PRO A 712 -60.57 -7.75 3.64
CA PRO A 712 -61.48 -8.40 2.73
C PRO A 712 -60.91 -9.73 2.24
N ALA A 713 -61.69 -10.80 2.42
CA ALA A 713 -61.32 -12.14 1.99
C ALA A 713 -62.22 -12.59 0.83
N ASP A 714 -61.84 -12.26 -0.40
CA ASP A 714 -62.55 -12.70 -1.60
C ASP A 714 -61.80 -13.87 -2.30
N ALA A 715 -61.93 -15.05 -1.70
CA ALA A 715 -61.35 -16.28 -2.25
C ALA A 715 -61.88 -16.61 -3.68
N SER A 716 -63.06 -16.08 -4.04
CA SER A 716 -63.61 -16.23 -5.38
C SER A 716 -62.82 -15.40 -6.39
N LYS A 717 -62.56 -14.12 -6.08
CA LYS A 717 -61.73 -13.24 -6.94
C LYS A 717 -60.28 -13.74 -7.06
N GLU A 718 -59.69 -14.24 -5.97
CA GLU A 718 -58.35 -14.83 -6.00
C GLU A 718 -58.26 -16.01 -6.98
N LYS A 719 -59.25 -16.92 -6.92
CA LYS A 719 -59.32 -18.09 -7.81
C LYS A 719 -59.59 -17.68 -9.26
N ASP A 720 -60.48 -16.72 -9.46
CA ASP A 720 -60.83 -16.17 -10.76
C ASP A 720 -59.64 -15.51 -11.47
N VAL A 721 -58.79 -14.81 -10.72
CA VAL A 721 -57.54 -14.23 -11.26
C VAL A 721 -56.59 -15.34 -11.66
N LYS A 722 -56.38 -16.34 -10.80
CA LYS A 722 -55.53 -17.50 -11.09
C LYS A 722 -55.99 -18.23 -12.36
N ASP A 723 -57.29 -18.44 -12.52
CA ASP A 723 -57.87 -19.10 -13.68
C ASP A 723 -57.71 -18.27 -14.96
N ASP A 724 -57.91 -16.95 -14.91
CA ASP A 724 -57.69 -16.06 -16.06
C ASP A 724 -56.20 -15.98 -16.44
N LEU A 725 -55.29 -15.97 -15.46
CA LEU A 725 -53.83 -15.99 -15.64
C LEU A 725 -53.34 -17.31 -16.28
N LYS A 726 -53.85 -18.46 -15.82
CA LYS A 726 -53.55 -19.77 -16.43
C LYS A 726 -54.05 -19.86 -17.86
N LYS A 727 -55.30 -19.46 -18.11
CA LYS A 727 -55.88 -19.44 -19.46
C LYS A 727 -55.12 -18.50 -20.39
N ALA A 728 -54.61 -17.37 -19.89
CA ALA A 728 -53.76 -16.48 -20.67
C ALA A 728 -52.44 -17.16 -21.08
N SER A 729 -51.77 -17.88 -20.15
CA SER A 729 -50.55 -18.64 -20.47
C SER A 729 -50.82 -19.76 -21.48
N GLU A 730 -51.92 -20.52 -21.33
CA GLU A 730 -52.33 -21.56 -22.28
C GLU A 730 -52.59 -21.01 -23.68
N GLU A 731 -53.29 -19.88 -23.82
CA GLU A 731 -53.54 -19.25 -25.13
C GLU A 731 -52.24 -18.70 -25.76
N LEU A 732 -51.30 -18.19 -24.96
CA LEU A 732 -49.98 -17.78 -25.44
C LEU A 732 -49.13 -18.97 -25.88
N SER A 733 -49.23 -20.12 -25.23
CA SER A 733 -48.56 -21.37 -25.65
C SER A 733 -49.04 -21.84 -27.03
N LYS A 734 -50.31 -21.60 -27.35
CA LYS A 734 -50.92 -21.84 -28.67
C LYS A 734 -50.61 -20.74 -29.70
N LYS A 735 -49.74 -19.77 -29.35
CA LYS A 735 -49.42 -18.55 -30.13
C LYS A 735 -50.62 -17.64 -30.43
N ASN A 736 -51.69 -17.72 -29.64
CA ASN A 736 -52.91 -16.93 -29.83
C ASN A 736 -52.92 -15.69 -28.93
N SER A 737 -52.13 -14.67 -29.30
CA SER A 737 -52.04 -13.43 -28.53
C SER A 737 -53.36 -12.63 -28.48
N SER A 738 -54.24 -12.77 -29.47
CA SER A 738 -55.53 -12.06 -29.50
C SER A 738 -56.51 -12.60 -28.45
N SER A 739 -56.54 -13.92 -28.22
CA SER A 739 -57.41 -14.53 -27.20
C SER A 739 -56.84 -14.44 -25.78
N ALA A 740 -55.51 -14.33 -25.64
CA ALA A 740 -54.87 -14.11 -24.35
C ALA A 740 -55.15 -12.71 -23.78
N LYS A 741 -55.16 -11.66 -24.64
CA LYS A 741 -55.27 -10.25 -24.23
C LYS A 741 -56.53 -9.92 -23.40
N PRO A 742 -57.75 -10.39 -23.74
CA PRO A 742 -58.93 -10.22 -22.89
C PRO A 742 -58.78 -10.86 -21.50
N LYS A 743 -58.12 -12.03 -21.41
CA LYS A 743 -57.87 -12.74 -20.16
C LYS A 743 -56.86 -12.01 -19.28
N GLN A 744 -55.77 -11.54 -19.88
CA GLN A 744 -54.78 -10.69 -19.21
C GLN A 744 -55.42 -9.41 -18.65
N LYS A 745 -56.25 -8.71 -19.43
CA LYS A 745 -56.96 -7.51 -18.97
C LYS A 745 -58.00 -7.80 -17.89
N SER A 746 -58.71 -8.93 -17.98
CA SER A 746 -59.64 -9.40 -16.95
C SER A 746 -58.91 -9.63 -15.62
N ALA A 747 -57.77 -10.34 -15.66
CA ALA A 747 -56.93 -10.58 -14.49
C ALA A 747 -56.41 -9.26 -13.89
N ALA A 748 -55.89 -8.34 -14.72
CA ALA A 748 -55.45 -7.02 -14.28
C ALA A 748 -56.55 -6.22 -13.56
N LYS A 749 -57.76 -6.17 -14.14
CA LYS A 749 -58.90 -5.46 -13.55
C LYS A 749 -59.33 -6.08 -12.21
N LYS A 750 -59.34 -7.41 -12.12
CA LYS A 750 -59.67 -8.12 -10.87
C LYS A 750 -58.61 -7.89 -9.79
N MET A 751 -57.31 -7.94 -10.13
CA MET A 751 -56.21 -7.61 -9.22
C MET A 751 -56.33 -6.18 -8.68
N LYS A 752 -56.60 -5.20 -9.56
CA LYS A 752 -56.81 -3.81 -9.16
C LYS A 752 -58.03 -3.65 -8.25
N SER A 753 -59.14 -4.33 -8.56
CA SER A 753 -60.33 -4.33 -7.70
C SER A 753 -60.07 -4.95 -6.34
N MET A 754 -59.26 -6.00 -6.23
CA MET A 754 -58.88 -6.58 -4.93
C MET A 754 -58.06 -5.59 -4.10
N ALA A 755 -57.11 -4.88 -4.73
CA ALA A 755 -56.32 -3.87 -4.06
C ALA A 755 -57.17 -2.66 -3.61
N GLU A 756 -58.06 -2.16 -4.47
CA GLU A 756 -58.99 -1.07 -4.11
C GLU A 756 -59.96 -1.49 -3.01
N GLN A 757 -60.45 -2.73 -3.03
CA GLN A 757 -61.30 -3.27 -1.98
C GLN A 757 -60.54 -3.33 -0.64
N MET A 758 -59.29 -3.79 -0.67
CA MET A 758 -58.41 -3.83 0.51
C MET A 758 -58.20 -2.43 1.10
N ASP A 759 -57.83 -1.43 0.28
CA ASP A 759 -57.70 -0.04 0.73
C ASP A 759 -59.02 0.49 1.33
N SER A 760 -60.15 0.21 0.68
CA SER A 760 -61.47 0.72 1.12
C SER A 760 -61.96 0.08 2.41
N SER A 761 -61.73 -1.23 2.59
CA SER A 761 -62.06 -1.93 3.83
C SER A 761 -61.20 -1.46 4.99
N MET A 762 -59.91 -1.17 4.75
CA MET A 762 -59.04 -0.60 5.78
C MET A 762 -59.49 0.81 6.18
N GLU A 763 -59.80 1.69 5.21
CA GLU A 763 -60.30 3.05 5.51
C GLU A 763 -61.67 3.01 6.21
N GLY A 764 -62.58 2.13 5.78
CA GLY A 764 -63.90 1.96 6.41
C GLY A 764 -63.84 1.36 7.80
N GLY A 765 -63.01 0.32 7.99
CA GLY A 765 -62.80 -0.34 9.27
C GLY A 765 -62.16 0.58 10.31
N GLU A 766 -61.23 1.45 9.91
CA GLU A 766 -60.68 2.48 10.80
C GLU A 766 -61.75 3.45 11.29
N GLN A 767 -62.69 3.85 10.43
CA GLN A 767 -63.78 4.75 10.80
C GLN A 767 -64.79 4.06 11.73
N GLU A 768 -65.23 2.84 11.40
CA GLU A 768 -66.14 2.06 12.24
C GLU A 768 -65.53 1.80 13.63
N GLN A 769 -64.25 1.45 13.68
CA GLN A 769 -63.55 1.25 14.94
C GLN A 769 -63.48 2.54 15.77
N LEU A 770 -63.29 3.69 15.12
CA LEU A 770 -63.26 4.99 15.80
C LEU A 770 -64.64 5.35 16.37
N GLU A 771 -65.72 5.06 15.64
CA GLU A 771 -67.10 5.22 16.13
C GLU A 771 -67.39 4.29 17.33
N GLU A 772 -66.96 3.03 17.26
CA GLU A 772 -67.07 2.06 18.36
C GLU A 772 -66.26 2.51 19.59
N ASP A 773 -65.04 2.98 19.38
CA ASP A 773 -64.17 3.53 20.43
C ASP A 773 -64.82 4.70 21.16
N VAL A 774 -65.45 5.62 20.42
CA VAL A 774 -66.17 6.77 20.99
C VAL A 774 -67.37 6.32 21.81
N ALA A 775 -68.13 5.34 21.34
CA ALA A 775 -69.26 4.78 22.09
C ALA A 775 -68.80 4.09 23.38
N MET A 776 -67.75 3.26 23.29
CA MET A 776 -67.16 2.59 24.44
C MET A 776 -66.61 3.60 25.46
N LEU A 777 -65.87 4.62 25.01
CA LEU A 777 -65.32 5.66 25.86
C LEU A 777 -66.40 6.39 26.66
N ARG A 778 -67.54 6.73 26.04
CA ARG A 778 -68.68 7.34 26.75
C ARG A 778 -69.19 6.43 27.87
N GLN A 779 -69.44 5.16 27.54
CA GLN A 779 -69.94 4.19 28.52
C GLN A 779 -68.96 3.96 29.68
N VAL A 780 -67.67 3.91 29.37
CA VAL A 780 -66.60 3.76 30.36
C VAL A 780 -66.51 4.99 31.26
N LEU A 781 -66.62 6.19 30.69
CA LEU A 781 -66.62 7.45 31.44
C LEU A 781 -67.82 7.52 32.39
N ASP A 782 -69.02 7.11 31.94
CA ASP A 782 -70.23 7.04 32.78
C ASP A 782 -70.05 6.06 33.95
N ASN A 783 -69.52 4.86 33.67
CA ASN A 783 -69.24 3.85 34.69
C ASN A 783 -68.18 4.31 35.69
N LEU A 784 -67.13 5.00 35.21
CA LEU A 784 -66.07 5.55 36.06
C LEU A 784 -66.60 6.66 36.97
N LEU A 785 -67.47 7.53 36.46
CA LEU A 785 -68.12 8.59 37.23
C LEU A 785 -69.04 8.00 38.30
N ALA A 786 -69.85 6.99 37.95
CA ALA A 786 -70.68 6.26 38.90
C ALA A 786 -69.85 5.57 40.00
N TYR A 787 -68.73 4.96 39.62
CA TYR A 787 -67.77 4.38 40.57
C TYR A 787 -67.19 5.46 41.51
N SER A 788 -66.73 6.59 40.97
CA SER A 788 -66.09 7.67 41.75
C SER A 788 -67.05 8.23 42.80
N LEU A 789 -68.30 8.52 42.41
CA LEU A 789 -69.35 8.99 43.33
C LEU A 789 -69.66 7.95 44.42
N SER A 790 -69.80 6.68 44.04
CA SER A 790 -70.09 5.60 44.98
C SER A 790 -68.93 5.39 45.98
N GLN A 791 -67.68 5.52 45.50
CA GLN A 791 -66.48 5.45 46.33
C GLN A 791 -66.40 6.61 47.32
N GLU A 792 -66.81 7.82 46.91
CA GLU A 792 -66.89 9.00 47.77
C GLU A 792 -67.97 8.85 48.85
N ASP A 793 -69.13 8.29 48.50
CA ASP A 793 -70.21 8.01 49.44
C ASP A 793 -69.81 7.00 50.51
N VAL A 794 -69.17 5.90 50.11
CA VAL A 794 -68.64 4.90 51.05
C VAL A 794 -67.56 5.52 51.95
N MET A 795 -66.69 6.36 51.39
CA MET A 795 -65.69 7.10 52.16
C MET A 795 -66.33 8.02 53.21
N LYS A 796 -67.36 8.79 52.84
CA LYS A 796 -68.12 9.65 53.78
C LYS A 796 -68.74 8.82 54.90
N GLN A 797 -69.29 7.64 54.58
CA GLN A 797 -69.85 6.75 55.58
C GLN A 797 -68.79 6.26 56.57
N PHE A 798 -67.61 5.81 56.11
CA PHE A 798 -66.51 5.42 57.00
C PHE A 798 -65.97 6.57 57.86
N LYS A 799 -65.90 7.80 57.32
CA LYS A 799 -65.53 9.01 58.09
C LYS A 799 -66.49 9.30 59.25
N SER A 800 -67.78 9.00 59.08
CA SER A 800 -68.83 9.32 60.05
C SER A 800 -69.15 8.20 61.05
N MET A 801 -68.59 7.00 60.88
CA MET A 801 -68.96 5.81 61.65
C MET A 801 -68.21 5.64 62.97
N LYS A 802 -68.92 5.13 63.98
CA LYS A 802 -68.33 4.63 65.23
C LYS A 802 -67.89 3.16 65.07
N LEU A 803 -66.74 2.83 65.65
CA LEU A 803 -66.16 1.48 65.68
C LEU A 803 -67.16 0.44 66.23
N GLY A 804 -67.32 -0.70 65.55
CA GLY A 804 -68.18 -1.82 66.00
C GLY A 804 -69.64 -1.81 65.54
N SER A 805 -70.07 -0.86 64.69
CA SER A 805 -71.43 -0.88 64.13
C SER A 805 -71.62 -1.99 63.07
N SER A 806 -72.80 -2.61 63.00
CA SER A 806 -73.16 -3.58 61.93
C SER A 806 -73.02 -2.98 60.51
N ALA A 807 -73.14 -1.65 60.40
CA ALA A 807 -72.95 -0.93 59.15
C ALA A 807 -71.48 -0.93 58.66
N PHE A 808 -70.49 -1.13 59.55
CA PHE A 808 -69.07 -1.19 59.18
C PHE A 808 -68.78 -2.37 58.24
N THR A 809 -69.22 -3.57 58.61
CA THR A 809 -69.07 -4.78 57.78
C THR A 809 -69.84 -4.66 56.46
N LYS A 810 -71.04 -4.05 56.50
CA LYS A 810 -71.81 -3.76 55.28
C LYS A 810 -71.02 -2.87 54.32
N ASN A 811 -70.37 -1.84 54.84
CA ASN A 811 -69.59 -0.90 54.03
C ASN A 811 -68.30 -1.49 53.49
N ILE A 812 -67.65 -2.41 54.22
CA ILE A 812 -66.53 -3.18 53.67
C ILE A 812 -67.00 -4.01 52.47
N LYS A 813 -68.19 -4.62 52.55
CA LYS A 813 -68.77 -5.35 51.40
C LYS A 813 -69.07 -4.42 50.23
N VAL A 814 -69.57 -3.20 50.48
CA VAL A 814 -69.74 -2.20 49.40
C VAL A 814 -68.39 -1.81 48.80
N GLN A 815 -67.35 -1.58 49.62
CA GLN A 815 -65.99 -1.31 49.15
C GLN A 815 -65.44 -2.46 48.27
N GLN A 816 -65.69 -3.71 48.65
CA GLN A 816 -65.34 -4.89 47.85
C GLN A 816 -66.12 -4.95 46.53
N ASN A 817 -67.40 -4.58 46.53
CA ASN A 817 -68.18 -4.48 45.30
C ASN A 817 -67.66 -3.37 44.38
N LEU A 818 -67.25 -2.23 44.95
CA LEU A 818 -66.64 -1.13 44.20
C LEU A 818 -65.33 -1.55 43.53
N LYS A 819 -64.52 -2.37 44.21
CA LYS A 819 -63.35 -3.03 43.59
C LYS A 819 -63.73 -3.84 42.35
N GLN A 820 -64.80 -4.63 42.44
CA GLN A 820 -65.29 -5.44 41.32
C GLN A 820 -65.87 -4.58 40.19
N GLN A 821 -66.61 -3.51 40.52
CA GLN A 821 -67.13 -2.57 39.53
C GLN A 821 -66.00 -1.85 38.79
N PHE A 822 -64.99 -1.35 39.51
CA PHE A 822 -63.83 -0.73 38.89
C PHE A 822 -63.05 -1.70 38.00
N LYS A 823 -63.04 -2.99 38.33
CA LYS A 823 -62.43 -4.01 37.46
C LYS A 823 -63.08 -4.03 36.06
N HIS A 824 -64.39 -3.82 35.94
CA HIS A 824 -65.04 -3.73 34.63
C HIS A 824 -64.62 -2.47 33.86
N VAL A 825 -64.40 -1.36 34.56
CA VAL A 825 -63.85 -0.12 33.97
C VAL A 825 -62.42 -0.35 33.48
N ASP A 826 -61.57 -0.98 34.30
CA ASP A 826 -60.21 -1.40 33.94
C ASP A 826 -60.19 -2.30 32.70
N ASP A 827 -60.98 -3.38 32.69
CA ASP A 827 -61.02 -4.34 31.58
C ASP A 827 -61.50 -3.67 30.28
N SER A 828 -62.45 -2.73 30.36
CA SER A 828 -62.95 -1.97 29.20
C SER A 828 -61.91 -0.98 28.67
N LEU A 829 -61.24 -0.24 29.55
CA LEU A 829 -60.16 0.67 29.17
C LEU A 829 -58.96 -0.07 28.59
N PHE A 830 -58.66 -1.24 29.15
CA PHE A 830 -57.62 -2.10 28.61
C PHE A 830 -57.98 -2.57 27.19
N ALA A 831 -59.20 -3.06 26.94
CA ALA A 831 -59.65 -3.44 25.60
C ALA A 831 -59.53 -2.29 24.59
N LEU A 832 -59.92 -1.06 24.99
CA LEU A 832 -59.77 0.14 24.17
C LEU A 832 -58.29 0.46 23.87
N SER A 833 -57.41 0.32 24.87
CA SER A 833 -55.98 0.60 24.72
C SER A 833 -55.24 -0.39 23.81
N LEU A 834 -55.76 -1.60 23.61
CA LEU A 834 -55.21 -2.58 22.67
C LEU A 834 -55.39 -2.14 21.21
N ARG A 835 -56.37 -1.27 20.95
CA ARG A 835 -56.79 -0.91 19.59
C ARG A 835 -56.58 0.56 19.21
N ASN A 836 -56.33 1.43 20.20
CA ASN A 836 -56.05 2.83 19.98
C ASN A 836 -54.74 3.26 20.68
N PRO A 837 -53.68 3.61 19.92
CA PRO A 837 -52.38 3.99 20.48
C PRO A 837 -52.41 5.30 21.29
N LYS A 838 -53.45 6.14 21.11
CA LYS A 838 -53.61 7.43 21.79
C LYS A 838 -54.17 7.32 23.21
N VAL A 839 -54.68 6.14 23.61
CA VAL A 839 -55.06 5.91 25.01
C VAL A 839 -53.78 6.00 25.83
N ALA A 840 -53.61 7.05 26.62
CA ALA A 840 -52.31 7.43 27.17
C ALA A 840 -51.79 6.45 28.23
N GLU A 841 -50.46 6.37 28.40
CA GLU A 841 -49.80 5.70 29.53
C GLU A 841 -50.37 6.16 30.89
N ASP A 842 -50.72 7.45 30.98
CA ASP A 842 -51.33 8.05 32.15
C ASP A 842 -52.67 7.37 32.53
N VAL A 843 -53.42 6.85 31.56
CA VAL A 843 -54.65 6.07 31.81
C VAL A 843 -54.31 4.78 32.55
N THR A 844 -53.37 3.97 32.06
CA THR A 844 -52.96 2.73 32.73
C THR A 844 -52.40 3.00 34.13
N LYS A 845 -51.64 4.09 34.27
CA LYS A 845 -51.07 4.50 35.55
C LYS A 845 -52.15 4.87 36.58
N GLU A 846 -53.12 5.70 36.21
CA GLU A 846 -54.20 6.09 37.11
C GLU A 846 -55.14 4.90 37.42
N ILE A 847 -55.40 4.00 36.46
CA ILE A 847 -56.09 2.72 36.73
C ILE A 847 -55.35 1.93 37.81
N GLY A 848 -54.04 1.81 37.69
CA GLY A 848 -53.20 1.17 38.70
C GLY A 848 -53.27 1.87 40.06
N ASN A 849 -53.27 3.20 40.10
CA ASN A 849 -53.41 3.95 41.34
C ASN A 849 -54.77 3.69 42.01
N VAL A 850 -55.86 3.64 41.24
CA VAL A 850 -57.18 3.29 41.77
C VAL A 850 -57.18 1.88 42.35
N GLN A 851 -56.69 0.87 41.62
CA GLN A 851 -56.64 -0.51 42.12
C GLN A 851 -55.84 -0.64 43.42
N TYR A 852 -54.64 -0.06 43.46
CA TYR A 852 -53.77 -0.09 44.63
C TYR A 852 -54.44 0.54 45.85
N ASN A 853 -55.05 1.71 45.67
CA ASN A 853 -55.69 2.42 46.77
C ASN A 853 -57.00 1.76 47.21
N ILE A 854 -57.78 1.15 46.32
CA ILE A 854 -58.94 0.34 46.71
C ILE A 854 -58.49 -0.85 47.56
N ASP A 855 -57.43 -1.56 47.13
CA ASP A 855 -56.91 -2.73 47.84
C ASP A 855 -56.40 -2.36 49.23
N LYS A 856 -55.61 -1.29 49.32
CA LYS A 856 -55.13 -0.76 50.61
C LYS A 856 -56.25 -0.20 51.47
N ALA A 857 -57.29 0.38 50.87
CA ALA A 857 -58.48 0.78 51.63
C ALA A 857 -59.14 -0.45 52.26
N ILE A 858 -59.35 -1.54 51.50
CA ILE A 858 -59.97 -2.77 52.02
C ILE A 858 -59.10 -3.41 53.12
N GLU A 859 -57.79 -3.52 52.92
CA GLU A 859 -56.84 -4.04 53.92
C GLU A 859 -56.91 -3.23 55.22
N ASN A 860 -56.67 -1.92 55.15
CA ASN A 860 -56.68 -1.04 56.32
C ASN A 860 -58.05 -0.94 57.00
N LEU A 861 -59.16 -0.96 56.24
CA LEU A 861 -60.51 -0.94 56.81
C LEU A 861 -60.86 -2.27 57.49
N SER A 862 -60.37 -3.40 56.95
CA SER A 862 -60.54 -4.72 57.58
C SER A 862 -59.75 -4.84 58.88
N ASP A 863 -58.56 -4.23 58.92
CA ASP A 863 -57.71 -4.12 60.12
C ASP A 863 -58.16 -2.99 61.06
N VAL A 864 -59.31 -2.37 60.79
CA VAL A 864 -59.92 -1.34 61.64
C VAL A 864 -59.08 -0.03 61.72
N GLN A 865 -58.12 0.15 60.81
CA GLN A 865 -57.31 1.37 60.64
C GLN A 865 -58.06 2.41 59.79
N VAL A 866 -59.21 2.88 60.29
CA VAL A 866 -60.15 3.75 59.55
C VAL A 866 -59.51 5.01 58.95
N PRO A 867 -58.66 5.79 59.64
CA PRO A 867 -58.06 6.99 59.04
C PRO A 867 -57.19 6.69 57.82
N LYS A 868 -56.41 5.59 57.84
CA LYS A 868 -55.59 5.17 56.70
C LYS A 868 -56.46 4.62 55.57
N GLY A 869 -57.46 3.81 55.91
CA GLY A 869 -58.43 3.29 54.95
C GLY A 869 -59.15 4.39 54.18
N VAL A 870 -59.66 5.40 54.90
CA VAL A 870 -60.32 6.59 54.32
C VAL A 870 -59.36 7.41 53.46
N SER A 871 -58.09 7.56 53.87
CA SER A 871 -57.07 8.25 53.07
C SER A 871 -56.86 7.54 51.72
N HIS A 872 -56.76 6.21 51.74
CA HIS A 872 -56.69 5.42 50.50
C HIS A 872 -57.95 5.54 49.65
N GLN A 873 -59.15 5.54 50.24
CA GLN A 873 -60.38 5.81 49.49
C GLN A 873 -60.34 7.19 48.81
N GLN A 874 -59.81 8.22 49.48
CA GLN A 874 -59.66 9.55 48.89
C GLN A 874 -58.67 9.56 47.72
N TYR A 875 -57.55 8.84 47.81
CA TYR A 875 -56.62 8.68 46.70
C TYR A 875 -57.24 7.92 45.53
N ALA A 876 -58.09 6.91 45.80
CA ALA A 876 -58.84 6.20 44.76
C ALA A 876 -59.80 7.15 44.01
N VAL A 877 -60.57 7.98 44.74
CA VAL A 877 -61.45 9.01 44.14
C VAL A 877 -60.64 10.01 43.30
N SER A 878 -59.52 10.51 43.83
CA SER A 878 -58.67 11.46 43.10
C SER A 878 -58.12 10.87 41.80
N SER A 879 -57.68 9.61 41.83
CA SER A 879 -57.15 8.90 40.65
C SER A 879 -58.26 8.62 39.63
N ALA A 880 -59.46 8.24 40.09
CA ALA A 880 -60.63 8.05 39.25
C ALA A 880 -61.08 9.34 38.54
N ASN A 881 -61.02 10.49 39.24
CA ASN A 881 -61.36 11.79 38.66
C ASN A 881 -60.34 12.24 37.61
N LYS A 882 -59.04 12.06 37.86
CA LYS A 882 -57.99 12.30 36.85
C LYS A 882 -58.18 11.43 35.62
N LEU A 883 -58.53 10.16 35.84
CA LEU A 883 -58.82 9.23 34.76
C LEU A 883 -60.03 9.71 33.94
N ALA A 884 -61.10 10.18 34.59
CA ALA A 884 -62.27 10.73 33.90
C ALA A 884 -61.92 11.98 33.07
N ASP A 885 -61.07 12.85 33.59
CA ASP A 885 -60.56 14.04 32.88
C ASP A 885 -59.81 13.65 31.59
N PHE A 886 -58.84 12.74 31.69
CA PHE A 886 -58.10 12.24 30.53
C PHE A 886 -58.99 11.56 29.49
N LEU A 887 -59.96 10.76 29.93
CA LEU A 887 -60.89 10.08 29.03
C LEU A 887 -61.86 11.05 28.35
N SER A 888 -62.27 12.12 29.05
CA SER A 888 -63.08 13.20 28.49
C SER A 888 -62.32 13.95 27.39
N ASP A 889 -61.06 14.29 27.63
CA ASP A 889 -60.20 14.93 26.62
C ASP A 889 -59.96 14.04 25.40
N LEU A 890 -59.68 12.75 25.63
CA LEU A 890 -59.57 11.77 24.55
C LEU A 890 -60.86 11.68 23.73
N LEU A 891 -62.01 11.57 24.41
CA LEU A 891 -63.33 11.51 23.79
C LEU A 891 -63.61 12.76 22.94
N ASN A 892 -63.32 13.96 23.47
CA ASN A 892 -63.48 15.22 22.75
C ASN A 892 -62.60 15.27 21.49
N ASN A 893 -61.35 14.84 21.61
CA ASN A 893 -60.42 14.77 20.48
C ASN A 893 -60.91 13.79 19.40
N MET A 894 -61.44 12.63 19.78
CA MET A 894 -61.99 11.65 18.85
C MET A 894 -63.29 12.15 18.18
N GLN A 895 -64.18 12.80 18.92
CA GLN A 895 -65.39 13.40 18.36
C GLN A 895 -65.09 14.55 17.40
N MET A 896 -64.09 15.38 17.68
CA MET A 896 -63.62 16.41 16.75
C MET A 896 -63.06 15.82 15.46
N SER A 897 -62.41 14.65 15.50
CA SER A 897 -61.98 13.95 14.28
C SER A 897 -63.13 13.35 13.46
N MET A 898 -64.25 12.98 14.10
CA MET A 898 -65.45 12.47 13.41
C MET A 898 -66.33 13.57 12.81
N SER A 899 -66.32 14.76 13.39
CA SER A 899 -67.29 15.84 13.08
C SER A 899 -67.02 16.57 11.74
N LYS A 900 -66.37 15.93 10.77
CA LYS A 900 -66.23 16.43 9.39
C LYS A 900 -67.07 15.59 8.42
N PRO A 901 -68.34 15.94 8.16
CA PRO A 901 -69.12 15.34 7.10
C PRO A 901 -68.87 16.04 5.75
N GLY A 902 -68.51 15.27 4.72
CA GLY A 902 -68.76 15.61 3.31
C GLY A 902 -67.58 16.08 2.45
N ALA A 903 -67.35 15.34 1.35
CA ALA A 903 -66.61 15.68 0.13
C ALA A 903 -65.09 15.89 0.19
N GLY A 904 -64.35 14.88 -0.28
CA GLY A 904 -62.99 15.01 -0.82
C GLY A 904 -61.85 14.85 0.21
N LYS A 905 -61.00 13.83 0.01
CA LYS A 905 -59.75 13.61 0.76
C LYS A 905 -58.86 14.86 0.73
N PRO A 906 -58.43 15.42 1.88
CA PRO A 906 -57.19 16.17 1.94
C PRO A 906 -56.01 15.19 2.05
N LYS A 907 -54.92 15.47 1.34
CA LYS A 907 -53.63 14.78 1.53
C LYS A 907 -52.95 15.21 2.85
N PRO A 908 -52.08 14.37 3.45
CA PRO A 908 -51.53 14.58 4.78
C PRO A 908 -50.38 15.61 4.81
N GLY A 909 -50.38 16.50 5.81
CA GLY A 909 -49.25 17.38 6.14
C GLY A 909 -49.64 18.49 7.13
N ASP A 910 -49.16 18.38 8.37
CA ASP A 910 -49.60 19.11 9.56
C ASP A 910 -49.76 20.64 9.45
N GLY A 911 -50.68 21.12 10.30
CA GLY A 911 -51.00 22.51 10.58
C GLY A 911 -52.51 22.74 10.53
N GLN A 912 -53.12 23.17 11.64
CA GLN A 912 -54.46 23.76 11.67
C GLN A 912 -54.49 25.07 10.85
N GLY A 913 -54.48 24.96 9.52
CA GLY A 913 -54.57 26.06 8.57
C GLY A 913 -55.58 25.74 7.48
N MET A 914 -56.33 26.75 7.01
CA MET A 914 -57.20 26.62 5.84
C MET A 914 -56.34 26.45 4.58
N GLN A 915 -56.65 25.48 3.72
CA GLN A 915 -55.94 25.28 2.46
C GLN A 915 -56.37 26.32 1.42
N LEU A 916 -55.59 26.50 0.35
CA LEU A 916 -55.89 27.47 -0.71
C LEU A 916 -57.30 27.29 -1.33
N PRO A 917 -57.81 26.06 -1.58
CA PRO A 917 -59.19 25.85 -2.02
C PRO A 917 -60.24 26.28 -0.98
N ASP A 918 -59.98 26.04 0.31
CA ASP A 918 -60.87 26.46 1.40
C ASP A 918 -60.93 27.99 1.49
N ILE A 919 -59.79 28.66 1.32
CA ILE A 919 -59.68 30.12 1.30
C ILE A 919 -60.48 30.68 0.11
N ILE A 920 -60.38 30.08 -1.08
CA ILE A 920 -61.17 30.48 -2.27
C ILE A 920 -62.66 30.32 -2.01
N GLN A 921 -63.08 29.19 -1.43
CA GLN A 921 -64.49 28.91 -1.19
C GLN A 921 -65.08 29.86 -0.15
N LYS A 922 -64.33 30.15 0.93
CA LYS A 922 -64.74 31.15 1.92
C LYS A 922 -64.69 32.58 1.38
N GLN A 923 -63.72 32.92 0.54
CA GLN A 923 -63.66 34.21 -0.14
C GLN A 923 -64.86 34.41 -1.08
N LYS A 924 -65.30 33.34 -1.77
CA LYS A 924 -66.52 33.32 -2.57
C LYS A 924 -67.77 33.48 -1.69
N GLY A 925 -67.85 32.75 -0.59
CA GLY A 925 -68.95 32.89 0.39
C GLY A 925 -69.03 34.32 0.96
N LEU A 926 -67.89 34.98 1.17
CA LEU A 926 -67.82 36.36 1.63
C LEU A 926 -68.29 37.36 0.56
N ALA A 927 -67.96 37.12 -0.72
CA ALA A 927 -68.50 37.87 -1.85
C ALA A 927 -70.02 37.70 -1.98
N ASP A 928 -70.54 36.49 -1.74
CA ASP A 928 -71.96 36.18 -1.82
C ASP A 928 -72.74 36.76 -0.61
N LYS A 929 -72.19 36.71 0.60
CA LYS A 929 -72.71 37.44 1.78
C LYS A 929 -72.75 38.94 1.54
N MET A 930 -71.69 39.51 0.96
CA MET A 930 -71.62 40.92 0.60
C MET A 930 -72.65 41.30 -0.48
N LYS A 931 -72.89 40.43 -1.48
CA LYS A 931 -73.97 40.61 -2.47
C LYS A 931 -75.36 40.53 -1.85
N ALA A 932 -75.56 39.63 -0.88
CA ALA A 932 -76.82 39.50 -0.17
C ALA A 932 -77.11 40.74 0.69
N GLY A 933 -76.09 41.29 1.36
CA GLY A 933 -76.18 42.55 2.11
C GLY A 933 -76.36 43.81 1.26
N MET A 934 -76.15 43.74 -0.07
CA MET A 934 -76.35 44.85 -1.01
C MET A 934 -77.74 44.88 -1.66
N LYS A 935 -78.65 43.94 -1.33
CA LYS A 935 -80.03 43.91 -1.86
C LYS A 935 -81.00 44.62 -0.90
N PRO A 936 -81.68 45.71 -1.32
CA PRO A 936 -82.77 46.28 -0.53
C PRO A 936 -84.06 45.48 -0.77
N GLY A 937 -84.67 44.99 0.31
CA GLY A 937 -86.09 44.63 0.46
C GLY A 937 -86.74 43.71 -0.59
N ASP A 938 -87.10 42.48 -0.18
CA ASP A 938 -88.45 41.95 -0.44
C ASP A 938 -88.73 40.68 0.40
N LYS A 939 -89.93 40.66 0.99
CA LYS A 939 -90.46 39.61 1.88
C LYS A 939 -90.74 38.30 1.12
N PRO A 940 -90.55 37.13 1.74
CA PRO A 940 -91.22 35.90 1.33
C PRO A 940 -92.44 35.63 2.23
N GLY A 941 -93.63 35.79 1.65
CA GLY A 941 -94.89 35.20 2.11
C GLY A 941 -95.26 33.97 1.26
N ASP A 942 -96.19 33.18 1.80
CA ASP A 942 -96.96 32.08 1.21
C ASP A 942 -96.35 30.66 1.17
N LYS A 943 -96.76 29.88 2.19
CA LYS A 943 -96.99 28.42 2.14
C LYS A 943 -98.27 28.12 1.34
N PRO A 944 -98.42 26.87 0.85
CA PRO A 944 -99.30 25.89 1.54
C PRO A 944 -98.66 24.48 1.54
N GLY A 945 -98.85 23.54 2.47
CA GLY A 945 -99.82 23.36 3.56
C GLY A 945 -100.38 21.93 3.49
N GLU A 946 -100.04 21.07 4.46
CA GLU A 946 -100.77 19.88 4.97
C GLU A 946 -99.80 19.14 5.92
N GLY A 947 -100.10 18.74 7.15
CA GLY A 947 -101.26 18.85 8.02
C GLY A 947 -100.89 18.12 9.34
N GLN A 948 -101.22 18.75 10.48
CA GLN A 948 -101.59 18.21 11.81
C GLN A 948 -101.02 16.86 12.31
N GLN A 949 -100.67 16.63 13.58
CA GLN A 949 -101.10 17.12 14.90
C GLN A 949 -100.02 16.54 15.87
N GLY A 950 -99.48 17.17 16.89
CA GLY A 950 -99.99 18.17 17.82
C GLY A 950 -100.28 17.50 19.17
N LYS A 951 -99.42 17.72 20.19
CA LYS A 951 -99.81 18.40 21.45
C LYS A 951 -98.74 18.39 22.56
N SER A 952 -98.38 19.62 22.97
CA SER A 952 -98.27 20.21 24.34
C SER A 952 -97.44 19.49 25.41
N GLY A 953 -96.71 20.17 26.30
CA GLY A 953 -96.61 21.59 26.68
C GLY A 953 -95.50 21.68 27.76
N GLU A 954 -94.69 22.73 27.79
CA GLU A 954 -94.88 24.02 28.47
C GLU A 954 -94.19 24.11 29.85
N GLY A 955 -93.32 25.13 29.98
CA GLY A 955 -92.97 25.83 31.22
C GLY A 955 -91.76 25.29 32.01
N LYS A 956 -90.92 26.09 32.67
CA LYS A 956 -90.67 27.56 32.73
C LYS A 956 -89.62 27.78 33.84
N GLN A 957 -88.72 28.78 33.65
CA GLN A 957 -88.01 29.59 34.67
C GLN A 957 -87.10 28.86 35.70
N GLY A 958 -86.01 29.41 36.21
CA GLY A 958 -85.41 30.76 36.25
C GLY A 958 -84.25 30.67 37.26
N GLU A 959 -83.09 31.28 36.99
CA GLU A 959 -82.59 32.55 37.59
C GLU A 959 -81.66 32.41 38.81
N GLY A 960 -80.61 33.26 38.83
CA GLY A 960 -79.89 33.75 40.02
C GLY A 960 -78.43 33.28 40.16
N LYS A 961 -77.41 34.10 39.82
CA LYS A 961 -76.71 35.11 40.67
C LYS A 961 -75.74 34.47 41.70
N ASP A 962 -74.55 34.97 42.06
CA ASP A 962 -73.90 36.29 42.04
C ASP A 962 -72.41 36.12 42.44
N GLY A 963 -71.60 37.19 42.30
CA GLY A 963 -70.44 37.48 43.19
C GLY A 963 -69.08 37.68 42.50
N GLN A 964 -68.65 38.92 42.19
CA GLN A 964 -67.77 39.82 42.99
C GLN A 964 -66.35 39.29 43.23
N GLY A 965 -65.23 40.00 43.13
CA GLY A 965 -64.76 41.40 42.94
C GLY A 965 -63.20 41.31 42.93
N LYS A 966 -62.32 42.31 42.77
CA LYS A 966 -62.35 43.76 42.96
C LYS A 966 -60.98 44.34 42.50
N ASN A 967 -61.00 45.65 42.16
CA ASN A 967 -59.94 46.67 42.17
C ASN A 967 -58.77 46.58 41.15
N GLY A 968 -58.34 47.65 40.46
CA GLY A 968 -58.71 49.07 40.50
C GLY A 968 -57.48 49.99 40.37
N GLU A 969 -57.71 51.21 39.85
CA GLU A 969 -56.80 52.37 39.67
C GLU A 969 -55.96 52.42 38.37
N GLY A 970 -55.89 53.53 37.62
CA GLY A 970 -56.50 54.85 37.75
C GLY A 970 -55.75 55.89 36.90
N LYS A 971 -56.52 56.63 36.06
CA LYS A 971 -56.41 58.03 35.58
C LYS A 971 -55.10 58.66 35.06
N ASP A 972 -55.17 59.35 33.90
CA ASP A 972 -55.50 60.79 33.84
C ASP A 972 -55.84 61.30 32.41
N GLY A 973 -56.80 62.23 32.35
CA GLY A 973 -57.19 63.06 31.20
C GLY A 973 -56.44 64.40 31.20
N GLN A 974 -56.45 65.22 30.15
CA GLN A 974 -57.39 66.33 29.83
C GLN A 974 -56.64 67.20 28.77
N GLY A 975 -57.20 67.96 27.83
CA GLY A 975 -58.57 68.33 27.48
C GLY A 975 -58.56 69.55 26.53
N ASN A 976 -59.77 70.04 26.23
CA ASN A 976 -60.17 71.44 25.93
C ASN A 976 -60.58 71.87 24.49
N LYS A 977 -61.91 71.92 24.31
CA LYS A 977 -62.85 73.08 24.09
C LYS A 977 -63.03 73.84 22.75
N ASN A 978 -64.35 73.92 22.42
CA ASN A 978 -65.20 75.00 21.85
C ASN A 978 -64.93 75.49 20.41
N GLY A 979 -65.92 75.74 19.54
CA GLY A 979 -67.39 75.69 19.57
C GLY A 979 -68.00 76.65 18.51
N GLY A 980 -69.15 76.34 17.89
CA GLY A 980 -70.03 77.36 17.29
C GLY A 980 -70.81 77.08 15.97
N LYS A 981 -72.10 76.71 16.12
CA LYS A 981 -73.34 77.06 15.36
C LYS A 981 -73.63 76.57 13.92
N GLY A 982 -74.82 75.94 13.76
CA GLY A 982 -75.75 76.12 12.62
C GLY A 982 -76.62 74.93 12.16
N ASN A 983 -77.81 74.73 12.77
CA ASN A 983 -78.99 73.92 12.34
C ASN A 983 -79.51 74.35 10.95
N GLU A 984 -80.36 73.67 10.15
CA GLU A 984 -81.30 72.51 10.14
C GLU A 984 -81.60 72.26 8.63
N GLY A 985 -82.09 71.13 8.09
CA GLY A 985 -82.80 70.00 8.67
C GLY A 985 -83.05 68.83 7.68
N LYS A 986 -83.47 67.70 8.29
CA LYS A 986 -84.31 66.55 7.84
C LYS A 986 -84.11 65.93 6.44
N ASP A 987 -83.67 64.67 6.39
CA ASP A 987 -84.49 63.45 6.53
C ASP A 987 -83.59 62.19 6.52
N GLY A 988 -84.07 61.09 7.10
CA GLY A 988 -83.57 59.73 6.81
C GLY A 988 -82.91 58.97 7.96
N ASN A 989 -83.75 58.33 8.77
CA ASN A 989 -83.42 57.20 9.65
C ASN A 989 -82.82 56.05 8.81
N ASP A 990 -81.68 55.48 9.23
CA ASP A 990 -81.18 54.10 8.98
C ASP A 990 -79.64 54.05 9.12
N GLY A 991 -79.10 53.30 10.09
CA GLY A 991 -77.63 53.23 10.23
C GLY A 991 -76.99 52.36 11.32
N GLU A 992 -77.74 51.61 12.13
CA GLU A 992 -77.14 50.73 13.15
C GLU A 992 -77.06 49.24 12.75
N GLY A 993 -77.75 48.80 11.70
CA GLY A 993 -77.70 47.41 11.23
C GLY A 993 -76.48 47.05 10.36
N ASP A 994 -75.88 48.02 9.66
CA ASP A 994 -74.80 47.75 8.69
C ASP A 994 -73.40 47.71 9.32
N ALA A 995 -73.17 48.37 10.46
CA ALA A 995 -71.85 48.44 11.08
C ALA A 995 -71.38 47.08 11.65
N GLU A 996 -72.30 46.29 12.21
CA GLU A 996 -72.01 44.95 12.74
C GLU A 996 -71.68 43.97 11.60
N ALA A 997 -72.48 43.98 10.53
CA ALA A 997 -72.24 43.15 9.34
C ALA A 997 -70.93 43.52 8.63
N ILE A 998 -70.59 44.82 8.53
CA ILE A 998 -69.31 45.28 7.95
C ILE A 998 -68.14 44.80 8.83
N MET A 999 -68.26 44.88 10.15
CA MET A 999 -67.20 44.43 11.08
C MET A 999 -67.01 42.92 11.08
N GLU A 1000 -68.09 42.14 10.94
CA GLU A 1000 -68.02 40.67 10.84
C GLU A 1000 -67.34 40.25 9.54
N ILE A 1001 -67.74 40.84 8.41
CA ILE A 1001 -67.13 40.57 7.10
C ILE A 1001 -65.66 41.03 7.08
N TYR A 1002 -65.32 42.15 7.72
CA TYR A 1002 -63.93 42.59 7.88
C TYR A 1002 -63.10 41.56 8.68
N LYS A 1003 -63.62 41.05 9.80
CA LYS A 1003 -62.93 40.02 10.61
C LYS A 1003 -62.74 38.72 9.83
N GLU A 1004 -63.74 38.30 9.05
CA GLU A 1004 -63.62 37.12 8.18
C GLU A 1004 -62.56 37.34 7.08
N GLN A 1005 -62.54 38.52 6.44
CA GLN A 1005 -61.57 38.87 5.41
C GLN A 1005 -60.11 38.88 5.93
N VAL A 1006 -59.88 39.44 7.13
CA VAL A 1006 -58.55 39.44 7.77
C VAL A 1006 -58.08 38.02 8.08
N LYS A 1007 -58.97 37.16 8.60
CA LYS A 1007 -58.66 35.74 8.85
C LYS A 1007 -58.29 34.99 7.55
N LEU A 1008 -58.97 35.29 6.45
CA LEU A 1008 -58.65 34.71 5.14
C LEU A 1008 -57.29 35.17 4.62
N ARG A 1009 -56.94 36.45 4.80
CA ARG A 1009 -55.62 36.98 4.43
C ARG A 1009 -54.49 36.33 5.23
N GLU A 1010 -54.66 36.18 6.54
CA GLU A 1010 -53.65 35.54 7.40
C GLU A 1010 -53.49 34.04 7.09
N ALA A 1011 -54.59 33.34 6.80
CA ALA A 1011 -54.55 31.96 6.35
C ALA A 1011 -53.83 31.82 5.00
N LEU A 1012 -54.11 32.72 4.05
CA LEU A 1012 -53.45 32.75 2.75
C LEU A 1012 -51.94 33.00 2.87
N GLN A 1013 -51.54 33.94 3.73
CA GLN A 1013 -50.13 34.25 3.94
C GLN A 1013 -49.36 33.05 4.51
N LYS A 1014 -49.98 32.29 5.43
CA LYS A 1014 -49.39 31.06 5.98
C LYS A 1014 -49.33 29.93 4.94
N GLU A 1015 -50.35 29.79 4.11
CA GLU A 1015 -50.40 28.75 3.07
C GLU A 1015 -49.38 29.03 1.93
N LEU A 1016 -49.20 30.29 1.53
CA LEU A 1016 -48.20 30.68 0.53
C LEU A 1016 -46.77 30.42 1.02
N ALA A 1017 -46.48 30.71 2.29
CA ALA A 1017 -45.20 30.42 2.91
C ALA A 1017 -44.95 28.90 3.01
N LYS A 1018 -45.99 28.10 3.31
CA LYS A 1018 -45.93 26.63 3.35
C LYS A 1018 -45.60 26.02 1.99
N GLN A 1019 -46.08 26.61 0.90
CA GLN A 1019 -45.86 26.12 -0.46
C GLN A 1019 -44.65 26.76 -1.17
N GLY A 1020 -43.92 27.68 -0.52
CA GLY A 1020 -42.74 28.34 -1.10
C GLY A 1020 -43.07 29.34 -2.22
N LEU A 1021 -44.31 29.84 -2.27
CA LEU A 1021 -44.86 30.69 -3.33
C LEU A 1021 -44.98 32.17 -2.92
N ASP A 1022 -44.22 32.61 -1.91
CA ASP A 1022 -44.31 33.95 -1.32
C ASP A 1022 -44.16 35.09 -2.35
N SER A 1023 -43.34 34.91 -3.38
CA SER A 1023 -43.12 35.90 -4.43
C SER A 1023 -44.32 36.05 -5.38
N GLN A 1024 -45.02 34.96 -5.67
CA GLN A 1024 -46.16 34.91 -6.59
C GLN A 1024 -47.48 35.29 -5.89
N GLY A 1025 -47.62 35.04 -4.59
CA GLY A 1025 -48.83 35.37 -3.82
C GLY A 1025 -48.86 36.75 -3.15
N LYS A 1026 -47.76 37.50 -3.18
CA LYS A 1026 -47.65 38.83 -2.54
C LYS A 1026 -48.65 39.85 -3.10
N SER A 1027 -48.89 39.83 -4.41
CA SER A 1027 -49.86 40.74 -5.07
C SER A 1027 -51.29 40.52 -4.55
N VAL A 1028 -51.68 39.27 -4.31
CA VAL A 1028 -53.02 38.91 -3.81
C VAL A 1028 -53.18 39.33 -2.36
N ILE A 1029 -52.15 39.13 -1.52
CA ILE A 1029 -52.14 39.58 -0.12
C ILE A 1029 -52.29 41.11 -0.03
N ASP A 1030 -51.61 41.86 -0.90
CA ASP A 1030 -51.71 43.33 -0.90
C ASP A 1030 -53.09 43.82 -1.38
N GLN A 1031 -53.71 43.12 -2.35
CA GLN A 1031 -55.09 43.38 -2.76
C GLN A 1031 -56.10 43.11 -1.63
N MET A 1032 -55.90 42.05 -0.84
CA MET A 1032 -56.73 41.77 0.34
C MET A 1032 -56.62 42.88 1.39
N LYS A 1033 -55.41 43.37 1.72
CA LYS A 1033 -55.22 44.51 2.64
C LYS A 1033 -55.87 45.79 2.13
N ALA A 1034 -55.77 46.06 0.83
CA ALA A 1034 -56.40 47.24 0.22
C ALA A 1034 -57.93 47.17 0.29
N SER A 1035 -58.50 45.97 0.14
CA SER A 1035 -59.95 45.73 0.23
C SER A 1035 -60.44 45.81 1.68
N GLU A 1036 -59.68 45.28 2.64
CA GLU A 1036 -59.93 45.42 4.09
C GLU A 1036 -60.05 46.91 4.49
N LYS A 1037 -59.09 47.74 4.07
CA LYS A 1037 -59.08 49.19 4.37
C LYS A 1037 -60.26 49.93 3.72
N GLN A 1038 -60.68 49.53 2.53
CA GLN A 1038 -61.82 50.15 1.86
C GLN A 1038 -63.17 49.66 2.38
N LEU A 1039 -63.26 48.42 2.85
CA LEU A 1039 -64.46 47.88 3.48
C LEU A 1039 -64.80 48.68 4.75
N LEU A 1040 -63.80 48.99 5.57
CA LEU A 1040 -63.94 49.87 6.74
C LEU A 1040 -64.30 51.32 6.37
N ASN A 1041 -63.68 51.88 5.32
CA ASN A 1041 -63.86 53.30 4.98
C ASN A 1041 -65.11 53.61 4.16
N LYS A 1042 -65.63 52.65 3.39
CA LYS A 1042 -66.69 52.88 2.39
C LYS A 1042 -67.85 51.88 2.44
N GLY A 1043 -67.82 50.89 3.32
CA GLY A 1043 -68.91 49.90 3.50
C GLY A 1043 -69.18 49.01 2.29
N PHE A 1044 -70.41 48.49 2.18
CA PHE A 1044 -70.83 47.62 1.08
C PHE A 1044 -71.13 48.38 -0.22
N LYS A 1045 -70.10 48.92 -0.89
CA LYS A 1045 -70.20 49.49 -2.24
C LYS A 1045 -69.82 48.50 -3.33
N ASN A 1046 -70.38 48.68 -4.52
CA ASN A 1046 -70.12 47.82 -5.68
C ASN A 1046 -68.63 47.77 -6.06
N GLU A 1047 -67.90 48.87 -5.83
CA GLU A 1047 -66.44 48.94 -6.01
C GLU A 1047 -65.69 47.93 -5.10
N ASN A 1048 -66.12 47.78 -3.85
CA ASN A 1048 -65.52 46.85 -2.89
C ASN A 1048 -65.85 45.39 -3.24
N LEU A 1049 -67.07 45.16 -3.74
CA LEU A 1049 -67.49 43.84 -4.21
C LEU A 1049 -66.67 43.41 -5.44
N GLN A 1050 -66.45 44.30 -6.40
CA GLN A 1050 -65.62 44.01 -7.57
C GLN A 1050 -64.16 43.70 -7.18
N ARG A 1051 -63.61 44.34 -6.15
CA ARG A 1051 -62.27 44.03 -5.64
C ARG A 1051 -62.20 42.65 -4.97
N ILE A 1052 -63.22 42.29 -4.18
CA ILE A 1052 -63.32 40.95 -3.58
C ILE A 1052 -63.46 39.87 -4.66
N LEU A 1053 -64.22 40.13 -5.73
CA LEU A 1053 -64.33 39.24 -6.88
C LEU A 1053 -63.01 39.13 -7.67
N ASN A 1054 -62.25 40.21 -7.81
CA ASN A 1054 -60.92 40.18 -8.43
C ASN A 1054 -59.91 39.38 -7.59
N ILE A 1055 -59.91 39.55 -6.27
CA ILE A 1055 -59.11 38.72 -5.34
C ILE A 1055 -59.46 37.24 -5.52
N GLN A 1056 -60.74 36.91 -5.65
CA GLN A 1056 -61.18 35.54 -5.90
C GLN A 1056 -60.63 34.98 -7.23
N GLN A 1057 -60.61 35.79 -8.30
CA GLN A 1057 -60.03 35.37 -9.58
C GLN A 1057 -58.52 35.14 -9.50
N GLU A 1058 -57.78 36.00 -8.79
CA GLU A 1058 -56.34 35.83 -8.61
C GLU A 1058 -56.01 34.60 -7.73
N LEU A 1059 -56.82 34.33 -6.69
CA LEU A 1059 -56.70 33.11 -5.90
C LEU A 1059 -56.95 31.84 -6.74
N LEU A 1060 -57.92 31.88 -7.67
CA LEU A 1060 -58.18 30.77 -8.60
C LEU A 1060 -56.99 30.52 -9.55
N LYS A 1061 -56.34 31.58 -10.04
CA LYS A 1061 -55.11 31.45 -10.84
C LYS A 1061 -53.97 30.81 -10.03
N LEU A 1062 -53.83 31.20 -8.76
CA LEU A 1062 -52.81 30.69 -7.86
C LEU A 1062 -53.03 29.19 -7.55
N ASN A 1063 -54.29 28.77 -7.39
CA ASN A 1063 -54.65 27.35 -7.21
C ASN A 1063 -54.34 26.49 -8.45
N ASN A 1064 -54.57 27.01 -9.65
CA ASN A 1064 -54.20 26.31 -10.89
C ASN A 1064 -52.68 26.12 -11.01
N ALA A 1065 -51.89 27.11 -10.60
CA ALA A 1065 -50.43 27.00 -10.60
C ALA A 1065 -49.92 25.90 -9.63
N VAL A 1066 -50.51 25.83 -8.44
CA VAL A 1066 -50.22 24.77 -7.43
C VAL A 1066 -50.59 23.38 -7.95
N GLN A 1067 -51.73 23.24 -8.63
CA GLN A 1067 -52.17 21.94 -9.18
C GLN A 1067 -51.25 21.42 -10.29
N GLN A 1068 -50.69 22.30 -11.12
CA GLN A 1068 -49.74 21.91 -12.17
C GLN A 1068 -48.41 21.40 -11.59
N GLN A 1069 -47.94 21.96 -10.47
CA GLN A 1069 -46.71 21.53 -9.79
C GLN A 1069 -46.85 20.15 -9.11
N GLY A 1070 -48.06 19.75 -8.73
CA GLY A 1070 -48.36 18.49 -8.04
C GLY A 1070 -48.56 17.25 -8.93
N GLN A 1071 -48.59 17.40 -10.26
CA GLN A 1071 -48.80 16.30 -11.20
C GLN A 1071 -47.49 15.65 -11.69
N ASP A 1072 -46.34 16.33 -11.60
CA ASP A 1072 -45.07 15.83 -12.19
C ASP A 1072 -44.26 14.86 -11.31
N THR A 1073 -44.56 14.72 -10.01
CA THR A 1073 -43.76 13.88 -9.10
C THR A 1073 -44.21 12.41 -9.01
N LYS A 1074 -45.26 11.99 -9.74
CA LYS A 1074 -45.77 10.61 -9.74
C LYS A 1074 -45.53 9.82 -11.04
N ARG A 1075 -44.77 10.38 -11.99
CA ARG A 1075 -44.26 9.66 -13.16
C ARG A 1075 -42.74 9.78 -13.25
N GLN A 1076 -42.06 9.04 -12.40
CA GLN A 1076 -40.77 8.47 -12.78
C GLN A 1076 -40.94 6.96 -12.76
N SER A 1077 -41.35 6.42 -13.91
CA SER A 1077 -41.06 5.03 -14.22
C SER A 1077 -39.57 5.00 -14.56
N GLU A 1078 -38.74 4.63 -13.59
CA GLU A 1078 -37.43 4.12 -13.93
C GLU A 1078 -37.65 2.78 -14.63
N THR A 1079 -37.37 2.74 -15.93
CA THR A 1079 -37.27 1.49 -16.68
C THR A 1079 -36.17 0.63 -16.07
N ASN A 1080 -36.57 -0.34 -15.23
CA ASN A 1080 -35.94 -1.63 -14.91
C ASN A 1080 -34.42 -1.78 -15.17
N LYS A 1081 -33.62 -0.85 -14.65
CA LYS A 1081 -32.17 -0.95 -14.48
C LYS A 1081 -31.74 -0.15 -13.25
N ALA A 1082 -32.44 -0.31 -12.13
CA ALA A 1082 -31.93 0.20 -10.85
C ALA A 1082 -30.68 -0.63 -10.52
N GLU A 1083 -29.50 -0.06 -10.80
CA GLU A 1083 -28.24 -0.62 -10.31
C GLU A 1083 -28.25 -0.46 -8.79
N PHE A 1084 -28.09 -1.58 -8.09
CA PHE A 1084 -28.02 -1.62 -6.63
C PHE A 1084 -26.95 -0.64 -6.12
N SER A 1085 -27.38 0.42 -5.43
CA SER A 1085 -26.50 1.37 -4.75
C SER A 1085 -26.63 1.17 -3.24
N ASN A 1086 -25.73 0.37 -2.66
CA ASN A 1086 -25.63 0.21 -1.21
C ASN A 1086 -25.18 1.53 -0.58
N ARG A 1087 -25.95 2.07 0.35
CA ARG A 1087 -25.47 3.12 1.26
C ARG A 1087 -24.40 2.47 2.15
N THR A 1088 -23.14 2.87 1.99
CA THR A 1088 -22.02 2.40 2.83
C THR A 1088 -22.26 2.84 4.27
N ASN A 1089 -22.87 1.96 5.07
CA ASN A 1089 -22.94 2.13 6.51
C ASN A 1089 -21.52 2.01 7.10
N ALA A 1090 -21.24 2.77 8.16
CA ALA A 1090 -20.03 2.61 8.95
C ALA A 1090 -19.94 1.15 9.45
N LEU A 1091 -18.71 0.60 9.50
CA LEU A 1091 -18.47 -0.75 10.00
C LEU A 1091 -19.00 -0.87 11.45
N PRO A 1092 -19.66 -1.99 11.82
CA PRO A 1092 -20.12 -2.21 13.19
C PRO A 1092 -18.96 -2.10 14.19
N SER A 1093 -19.21 -1.51 15.36
CA SER A 1093 -18.20 -1.33 16.40
C SER A 1093 -17.57 -2.65 16.86
N SER A 1094 -18.37 -3.70 16.99
CA SER A 1094 -17.89 -5.06 17.33
C SER A 1094 -16.89 -5.61 16.30
N LEU A 1095 -17.08 -5.29 15.02
CA LEU A 1095 -16.16 -5.71 13.95
C LEU A 1095 -14.87 -4.88 13.98
N LEU A 1096 -14.96 -3.57 14.24
CA LEU A 1096 -13.79 -2.70 14.41
C LEU A 1096 -12.92 -3.14 15.60
N ASP A 1097 -13.53 -3.48 16.73
CA ASP A 1097 -12.83 -3.97 17.91
C ASP A 1097 -12.13 -5.31 17.65
N TYR A 1098 -12.80 -6.22 16.93
CA TYR A 1098 -12.19 -7.47 16.50
C TYR A 1098 -10.99 -7.24 15.57
N LEU A 1099 -11.13 -6.39 14.55
CA LEU A 1099 -10.04 -6.06 13.63
C LEU A 1099 -8.84 -5.43 14.34
N ASN A 1100 -9.09 -4.50 15.27
CA ASN A 1100 -8.04 -3.88 16.07
C ASN A 1100 -7.32 -4.89 16.96
N SER A 1101 -8.04 -5.83 17.58
CA SER A 1101 -7.44 -6.88 18.41
C SER A 1101 -6.51 -7.80 17.61
N VAL A 1102 -6.90 -8.15 16.38
CA VAL A 1102 -6.10 -8.97 15.47
C VAL A 1102 -4.91 -8.18 14.93
N GLU A 1103 -5.07 -6.88 14.64
CA GLU A 1103 -3.99 -6.02 14.16
C GLU A 1103 -2.88 -5.85 15.21
N ILE A 1104 -3.24 -5.66 16.49
CA ILE A 1104 -2.28 -5.53 17.60
C ILE A 1104 -1.45 -6.82 17.77
N LEU A 1105 -2.09 -7.99 17.71
CA LEU A 1105 -1.42 -9.29 17.79
C LEU A 1105 -0.40 -9.50 16.66
N ASN A 1106 -0.71 -9.05 15.44
CA ASN A 1106 0.17 -9.27 14.28
C ASN A 1106 1.25 -8.19 14.14
N ARG A 1107 1.04 -6.96 14.62
CA ARG A 1107 2.11 -5.93 14.68
C ARG A 1107 3.26 -6.30 15.62
N GLN A 1108 3.09 -7.30 16.49
CA GLN A 1108 4.12 -7.79 17.39
C GLN A 1108 5.09 -8.82 16.75
N SER A 1109 4.81 -9.38 15.58
CA SER A 1109 5.80 -10.22 14.89
C SER A 1109 6.81 -9.32 14.16
N LEU A 1110 7.98 -9.15 14.78
CA LEU A 1110 9.11 -8.42 14.19
C LEU A 1110 9.44 -8.96 12.78
N PRO A 1111 9.78 -8.09 11.81
CA PRO A 1111 10.27 -8.56 10.52
C PRO A 1111 11.58 -9.33 10.75
N LEU A 1112 11.53 -10.65 10.56
CA LEU A 1112 12.70 -11.51 10.63
C LEU A 1112 13.67 -11.09 9.52
N ARG A 1113 14.96 -11.03 9.83
CA ARG A 1113 16.01 -10.74 8.83
C ARG A 1113 15.92 -11.78 7.70
N SER A 1114 16.21 -11.40 6.46
CA SER A 1114 16.03 -12.22 5.24
C SER A 1114 16.62 -13.64 5.33
N ASN A 1115 17.71 -13.81 6.09
CA ASN A 1115 18.37 -15.08 6.37
C ASN A 1115 17.57 -16.03 7.29
N PHE A 1116 16.69 -15.52 8.15
CA PHE A 1116 15.79 -16.32 8.98
C PHE A 1116 14.54 -16.77 8.21
N ASN A 1117 14.03 -15.96 7.27
CA ASN A 1117 12.92 -16.38 6.40
C ASN A 1117 13.29 -17.62 5.56
N GLN A 1118 14.54 -17.70 5.10
CA GLN A 1118 15.04 -18.84 4.33
C GLN A 1118 15.13 -20.12 5.18
N LYS A 1119 15.63 -20.03 6.43
CA LYS A 1119 15.66 -21.17 7.38
C LYS A 1119 14.26 -21.62 7.80
N VAL A 1120 13.33 -20.68 7.94
CA VAL A 1120 11.93 -20.97 8.27
C VAL A 1120 11.25 -21.67 7.08
N GLN A 1121 11.49 -21.23 5.84
CA GLN A 1121 11.01 -21.91 4.63
C GLN A 1121 11.62 -23.32 4.47
N GLU A 1122 12.92 -23.51 4.70
CA GLU A 1122 13.53 -24.86 4.70
C GLU A 1122 12.89 -25.78 5.74
N TYR A 1123 12.58 -25.26 6.93
CA TYR A 1123 11.93 -26.00 8.02
C TYR A 1123 10.47 -26.35 7.71
N PHE A 1124 9.72 -25.51 7.00
CA PHE A 1124 8.32 -25.78 6.65
C PHE A 1124 8.15 -26.56 5.34
N ASN A 1125 9.15 -26.55 4.44
CA ASN A 1125 9.15 -27.36 3.21
C ASN A 1125 9.65 -28.81 3.43
N THR A 1126 10.05 -29.18 4.64
CA THR A 1126 10.47 -30.55 5.00
C THR A 1126 9.34 -31.43 5.60
N LYS A 1127 8.08 -31.20 5.20
CA LYS A 1127 6.95 -32.08 5.54
C LYS A 1127 6.22 -32.61 4.31
#